data_AF-A0AAV9MFD7-F1
#
_entry.id   AF-A0AAV9MFD7-F1
#
_cell.length_a   1.000
_cell.length_b   1.000
_cell.length_c   1.000
_cell.angle_alpha   90.00
_cell.angle_beta   90.00
_cell.angle_gamma   90.00
#
_symmetry.space_group_name_H-M   'P 1'
#
loop_
_entity.id
_entity.type
_entity.pdbx_description
1 polymer ?
#
loop_
_entity_poly.entity_id
_entity_poly.type
_entity_poly.pdbx_seq_one_letter_code
_entity_poly.pdbx_strand_id
1 'polypeptide(L)'
;MVKNKAQSKKQQKRGVDFKKIRRKIGRKLPPAQNATNTEIKSKAIILPEQSIASEKAGLAVSKKGLTLKELLQQTSHHNAKVRKDALIGIRDILLKFPAELKLHKLAVIEKLRERISDDDKLVREALYQLLKSVIFPGCKEDNKGPINSLMMTYIFNAMTHMAIEVRLMAFKFFDLLIQYFPSCFLLYAEKILQNYEDILQKNKFYLQDKGRLKNALAGLVRCLSLLPCSNQEEGDSLSYNDATRGSLHAFDLDLSDKSIDLSGVVNKLTDLLPILVSCFQDFSPLIHSMAHVDVQSFDCMSFLLQSIDLVVRFFVHASGNNQHDFQNLAPAYKKNNLSICDQSISAVTLRKLWDEFPLSPNHCLSEKDGDRYFMLNIVITEIFLHLSYGSKLSPALLERFLEFIESSLSEKIHNGREAGKVHHEKHLISLVAFIPKLIMQVSVAWKSRILQAFMTVFENCSPESSMKLACLSIVEEMLLPKQNCLYLDPKDLEILNHSTWIGELPKLLVLLGDKHPLHVKAVLRLQLRVGQTANLKTPAKEYENMQYFIRAFYCTYSNGTVSYGPFMRLPRDIQELSVCCLYYFPFLDKVLLQSLASCCICHELEPFILFRIMEVLHSAYKAGHIQIADYISFFITLLSRFHVYPEKIDPSEKHEGKSNRGTFKSVVRAVCSWLSQIGDDVLVLQMLEKIVLDEISHKRPVDNIYGFIRLLITLDSKPTRLSEQTINRLSEVLPEYFLDVVNNIPEEDDESTKFLIRQTRDYYLLPCFFLFDRSNMLLNQILEVMESFIRGNALSLLPHQKGALAKDHSSRILSVVSVLLLVLGDIKMQKLLLSCKTEIRNILESMHTLESSEDIIMTIEERHKMRSAYDILTAAVSTLEYH
;
A
#
# COMPACT_ATOMS: atom_id res chain seq x y z
N MET A 1 13.06 -10.03 100.08
CA MET A 1 14.18 -9.18 100.58
C MET A 1 14.46 -8.18 99.47
N VAL A 2 14.45 -6.85 99.61
CA VAL A 2 14.88 -5.97 100.70
C VAL A 2 13.88 -4.80 100.82
N LYS A 3 13.53 -4.46 102.08
CA LYS A 3 12.66 -3.35 102.49
C LYS A 3 13.39 -2.01 102.32
N ASN A 4 12.66 -0.96 101.91
CA ASN A 4 13.04 0.43 102.23
C ASN A 4 11.94 1.14 103.02
N LYS A 5 12.41 1.91 104.00
CA LYS A 5 11.75 2.36 105.24
C LYS A 5 10.61 3.36 105.05
N ALA A 6 9.59 3.21 105.89
CA ALA A 6 8.54 4.19 106.13
C ALA A 6 9.05 5.38 106.96
N GLN A 7 8.61 6.60 106.62
CA GLN A 7 8.61 7.77 107.50
C GLN A 7 7.19 8.15 107.91
N SER A 8 7.06 8.49 109.18
CA SER A 8 5.85 8.58 110.01
C SER A 8 4.82 9.64 109.58
N LYS A 9 3.54 9.24 109.52
CA LYS A 9 2.39 10.16 109.55
C LYS A 9 2.27 10.80 110.94
N LYS A 10 2.46 12.12 111.05
CA LYS A 10 2.00 12.91 112.20
C LYS A 10 0.48 13.04 112.14
N GLN A 11 -0.18 12.69 113.25
CA GLN A 11 -1.61 12.86 113.47
C GLN A 11 -2.02 14.34 113.34
N GLN A 12 -2.98 14.64 112.48
CA GLN A 12 -3.65 15.94 112.44
C GLN A 12 -4.64 16.06 113.60
N LYS A 13 -4.48 17.13 114.39
CA LYS A 13 -5.42 17.57 115.42
C LYS A 13 -6.76 17.96 114.78
N ARG A 14 -7.86 17.58 115.43
CA ARG A 14 -9.25 17.91 115.07
C ARG A 14 -9.47 19.43 114.93
N GLY A 15 -10.17 19.81 113.86
CA GLY A 15 -11.25 20.79 113.79
C GLY A 15 -10.95 22.27 114.07
N VAL A 16 -10.76 23.07 113.02
CA VAL A 16 -11.25 24.45 113.00
C VAL A 16 -12.12 24.57 111.75
N ASP A 17 -13.44 24.56 111.91
CA ASP A 17 -14.38 24.38 110.79
C ASP A 17 -14.47 25.59 109.85
N PHE A 18 -14.04 26.78 110.30
CA PHE A 18 -13.97 27.96 109.45
C PHE A 18 -12.66 28.72 109.62
N LYS A 19 -11.81 28.70 108.58
CA LYS A 19 -10.65 29.59 108.46
C LYS A 19 -11.01 30.80 107.59
N LYS A 20 -11.19 31.96 108.22
CA LYS A 20 -11.37 33.24 107.52
C LYS A 20 -10.05 33.63 106.85
N ILE A 21 -9.99 33.61 105.53
CA ILE A 21 -8.78 33.99 104.76
C ILE A 21 -8.54 35.49 104.96
N ARG A 22 -7.31 35.88 105.33
CA ARG A 22 -6.93 37.30 105.51
C ARG A 22 -7.12 38.07 104.20
N ARG A 23 -7.77 39.24 104.28
CA ARG A 23 -7.97 40.15 103.13
C ARG A 23 -6.60 40.57 102.57
N LYS A 24 -6.31 40.18 101.33
CA LYS A 24 -5.18 40.73 100.56
C LYS A 24 -5.71 41.88 99.72
N ILE A 25 -5.25 43.10 100.03
CA ILE A 25 -5.64 44.34 99.34
C ILE A 25 -5.15 44.25 97.88
N GLY A 26 -6.01 44.60 96.92
CA GLY A 26 -5.69 44.61 95.47
C GLY A 26 -6.07 43.37 94.65
N ARG A 27 -6.65 42.31 95.24
CA ARG A 27 -7.23 41.17 94.49
C ARG A 27 -8.75 41.12 94.63
N LYS A 28 -9.48 40.76 93.56
CA LYS A 28 -10.95 40.54 93.61
C LYS A 28 -11.27 39.56 94.74
N LEU A 29 -12.26 39.90 95.57
CA LEU A 29 -12.68 39.02 96.65
C LEU A 29 -13.07 37.66 96.07
N PRO A 30 -12.60 36.53 96.65
CA PRO A 30 -13.10 35.22 96.26
C PRO A 30 -14.60 35.17 96.55
N PRO A 31 -15.38 34.48 95.69
CA PRO A 31 -16.81 34.30 95.91
C PRO A 31 -17.05 33.63 97.27
N ALA A 32 -18.20 33.92 97.88
CA ALA A 32 -18.52 33.41 99.22
C ALA A 32 -18.43 31.87 99.26
N GLN A 33 -18.10 31.28 100.41
CA GLN A 33 -17.89 29.82 100.52
C GLN A 33 -19.12 28.99 100.13
N ASN A 34 -20.31 29.58 100.10
CA ASN A 34 -21.56 28.99 99.66
C ASN A 34 -21.86 29.21 98.16
N ALA A 35 -20.95 29.81 97.39
CA ALA A 35 -21.13 30.05 95.96
C ALA A 35 -20.79 28.79 95.16
N THR A 36 -21.81 28.21 94.53
CA THR A 36 -21.64 27.08 93.59
C THR A 36 -21.00 27.58 92.31
N ASN A 37 -19.86 27.01 91.92
CA ASN A 37 -19.24 27.30 90.63
C ASN A 37 -19.98 26.55 89.51
N THR A 38 -20.62 27.29 88.60
CA THR A 38 -21.40 26.75 87.47
C THR A 38 -20.59 26.59 86.18
N GLU A 39 -19.27 26.83 86.19
CA GLU A 39 -18.41 26.59 85.02
C GLU A 39 -18.16 25.10 84.80
N ILE A 40 -19.00 24.48 83.97
CA ILE A 40 -18.82 23.11 83.51
C ILE A 40 -18.09 23.15 82.16
N LYS A 41 -16.94 22.47 82.06
CA LYS A 41 -16.21 22.27 80.80
C LYS A 41 -16.41 20.85 80.31
N SER A 42 -17.17 20.69 79.23
CA SER A 42 -17.30 19.43 78.51
C SER A 42 -16.45 19.45 77.22
N LYS A 43 -15.82 18.32 76.89
CA LYS A 43 -15.18 18.08 75.59
C LYS A 43 -15.78 16.82 74.98
N ALA A 44 -16.13 16.89 73.70
CA ALA A 44 -16.64 15.75 72.97
C ALA A 44 -15.53 14.70 72.75
N ILE A 45 -15.87 13.42 72.93
CA ILE A 45 -15.01 12.30 72.55
C ILE A 45 -15.20 12.07 71.05
N ILE A 46 -14.15 12.26 70.25
CA ILE A 46 -14.17 11.96 68.82
C ILE A 46 -13.64 10.54 68.64
N LEU A 47 -14.52 9.61 68.31
CA LEU A 47 -14.17 8.24 67.94
C LEU A 47 -13.79 8.20 66.46
N PRO A 48 -12.69 7.53 66.06
CA PRO A 48 -12.36 7.35 64.65
C PRO A 48 -13.43 6.49 63.96
N GLU A 49 -13.89 6.94 62.79
CA GLU A 49 -14.88 6.22 61.99
C GLU A 49 -14.33 4.85 61.56
N GLN A 50 -15.09 3.79 61.88
CA GLN A 50 -14.82 2.44 61.39
C GLN A 50 -15.50 2.29 60.02
N SER A 51 -14.80 1.73 59.03
CA SER A 51 -15.26 1.59 57.62
C SER A 51 -16.65 0.95 57.45
N ILE A 52 -17.10 0.17 58.44
CA ILE A 52 -18.42 -0.48 58.50
C ILE A 52 -19.56 0.56 58.61
N ALA A 53 -19.30 1.73 59.20
CA ALA A 53 -20.28 2.81 59.40
C ALA A 53 -20.30 3.84 58.26
N SER A 54 -19.42 3.71 57.26
CA SER A 54 -19.40 4.63 56.12
C SER A 54 -20.50 4.27 55.10
N GLU A 55 -21.26 5.26 54.65
CA GLU A 55 -22.29 5.07 53.62
C GLU A 55 -21.60 4.88 52.26
N LYS A 56 -21.54 3.62 51.80
CA LYS A 56 -20.88 3.23 50.53
C LYS A 56 -21.85 3.12 49.36
N ALA A 57 -23.09 3.62 49.51
CA ALA A 57 -24.10 3.59 48.46
C ALA A 57 -23.63 4.43 47.26
N GLY A 58 -23.56 3.82 46.07
CA GLY A 58 -23.12 4.48 44.83
C GLY A 58 -21.60 4.46 44.57
N LEU A 59 -20.76 3.94 45.48
CA LEU A 59 -19.31 3.84 45.27
C LEU A 59 -18.90 2.49 44.67
N ALA A 60 -17.88 2.50 43.82
CA ALA A 60 -17.27 1.29 43.28
C ALA A 60 -16.53 0.49 44.38
N VAL A 61 -17.03 -0.72 44.67
CA VAL A 61 -16.47 -1.60 45.71
C VAL A 61 -16.04 -2.96 45.17
N SER A 62 -15.00 -3.52 45.77
CA SER A 62 -14.52 -4.88 45.53
C SER A 62 -15.47 -5.93 46.12
N LYS A 63 -15.22 -7.21 45.81
CA LYS A 63 -15.94 -8.36 46.41
C LYS A 63 -15.89 -8.39 47.94
N LYS A 64 -14.89 -7.74 48.56
CA LYS A 64 -14.73 -7.62 50.02
C LYS A 64 -15.31 -6.31 50.59
N GLY A 65 -16.06 -5.54 49.81
CA GLY A 65 -16.69 -4.29 50.25
C GLY A 65 -15.71 -3.11 50.46
N LEU A 66 -14.49 -3.23 49.91
CA LEU A 66 -13.46 -2.19 49.97
C LEU A 66 -13.51 -1.31 48.73
N THR A 67 -13.41 0.00 48.91
CA THR A 67 -13.29 1.02 47.85
C THR A 67 -11.89 1.03 47.24
N LEU A 68 -11.73 1.68 46.08
CA LEU A 68 -10.43 1.86 45.43
C LEU A 68 -9.41 2.56 46.36
N LYS A 69 -9.83 3.60 47.09
CA LYS A 69 -8.98 4.32 48.05
C LYS A 69 -8.49 3.43 49.19
N GLU A 70 -9.39 2.63 49.78
CA GLU A 70 -9.04 1.69 50.86
C GLU A 70 -8.03 0.63 50.37
N LEU A 71 -8.22 0.12 49.15
CA LEU A 71 -7.30 -0.86 48.57
C LEU A 71 -5.94 -0.25 48.24
N LEU A 72 -5.90 0.97 47.67
CA LEU A 72 -4.64 1.69 47.44
C LEU A 72 -3.86 1.88 48.73
N GLN A 73 -4.53 2.16 49.85
CA GLN A 73 -3.87 2.26 51.16
C GLN A 73 -3.32 0.90 51.64
N GLN A 74 -4.05 -0.20 51.42
CA GLN A 74 -3.60 -1.54 51.78
C GLN A 74 -2.38 -2.02 50.98
N THR A 75 -2.07 -1.41 49.84
CA THR A 75 -0.84 -1.72 49.09
C THR A 75 0.43 -1.35 49.86
N SER A 76 0.37 -0.48 50.87
CA SER A 76 1.53 -0.14 51.73
C SER A 76 1.59 -0.92 53.04
N HIS A 77 0.74 -1.94 53.22
CA HIS A 77 0.69 -2.72 54.46
C HIS A 77 1.97 -3.55 54.66
N HIS A 78 2.40 -3.75 55.91
CA HIS A 78 3.65 -4.48 56.23
C HIS A 78 3.61 -5.96 55.78
N ASN A 79 2.43 -6.58 55.80
CA ASN A 79 2.23 -7.98 55.36
C ASN A 79 2.09 -8.09 53.83
N ALA A 80 2.98 -8.86 53.18
CA ALA A 80 3.01 -9.08 51.74
C ALA A 80 1.72 -9.71 51.16
N LYS A 81 1.08 -10.62 51.90
CA LYS A 81 -0.19 -11.24 51.48
C LYS A 81 -1.29 -10.19 51.35
N VAL A 82 -1.36 -9.26 52.31
CA VAL A 82 -2.34 -8.16 52.29
C VAL A 82 -2.06 -7.22 51.11
N ARG A 83 -0.78 -6.88 50.85
CA ARG A 83 -0.41 -6.07 49.68
C ARG A 83 -0.82 -6.73 48.36
N LYS A 84 -0.53 -8.02 48.20
CA LYS A 84 -0.90 -8.81 47.02
C LYS A 84 -2.41 -8.87 46.84
N ASP A 85 -3.17 -9.18 47.89
CA ASP A 85 -4.63 -9.24 47.85
C ASP A 85 -5.22 -7.87 47.51
N ALA A 86 -4.62 -6.78 47.98
CA ALA A 86 -5.01 -5.43 47.63
C ALA A 86 -4.82 -5.15 46.12
N LEU A 87 -3.68 -5.54 45.53
CA LEU A 87 -3.44 -5.42 44.08
C LEU A 87 -4.45 -6.21 43.24
N ILE A 88 -4.80 -7.42 43.68
CA ILE A 88 -5.85 -8.24 43.03
C ILE A 88 -7.21 -7.57 43.19
N GLY A 89 -7.52 -7.03 44.36
CA GLY A 89 -8.74 -6.27 44.61
C GLY A 89 -8.85 -5.04 43.71
N ILE A 90 -7.77 -4.30 43.49
CA ILE A 90 -7.71 -3.15 42.57
C ILE A 90 -8.01 -3.63 41.15
N ARG A 91 -7.39 -4.73 40.71
CA ARG A 91 -7.66 -5.33 39.40
C ARG A 91 -9.15 -5.62 39.21
N ASP A 92 -9.78 -6.26 40.18
CA ASP A 92 -11.19 -6.63 40.15
C ASP A 92 -12.11 -5.39 40.08
N ILE A 93 -11.82 -4.33 40.86
CA ILE A 93 -12.59 -3.08 40.82
C ILE A 93 -12.46 -2.41 39.45
N LEU A 94 -11.25 -2.25 38.93
CA LEU A 94 -11.02 -1.52 37.69
C LEU A 94 -11.58 -2.25 36.46
N LEU A 95 -11.63 -3.59 36.48
CA LEU A 95 -12.32 -4.37 35.45
C LEU A 95 -13.84 -4.22 35.52
N LYS A 96 -14.40 -4.17 36.73
CA LYS A 96 -15.84 -4.03 36.94
C LYS A 96 -16.34 -2.59 36.70
N PHE A 97 -15.51 -1.60 37.00
CA PHE A 97 -15.83 -0.18 36.90
C PHE A 97 -14.70 0.59 36.17
N PRO A 98 -14.60 0.49 34.83
CA PRO A 98 -13.50 1.11 34.07
C PRO A 98 -13.43 2.64 34.18
N ALA A 99 -14.56 3.30 34.48
CA ALA A 99 -14.63 4.75 34.68
C ALA A 99 -13.76 5.24 35.85
N GLU A 100 -13.59 4.42 36.89
CA GLU A 100 -12.74 4.73 38.06
C GLU A 100 -11.27 4.91 37.66
N LEU A 101 -10.79 4.11 36.70
CA LEU A 101 -9.42 4.25 36.19
C LEU A 101 -9.24 5.59 35.47
N LYS A 102 -10.24 6.01 34.67
CA LYS A 102 -10.18 7.30 33.96
C LYS A 102 -10.15 8.47 34.96
N LEU A 103 -10.95 8.41 36.02
CA LEU A 103 -11.05 9.47 37.03
C LEU A 103 -9.80 9.57 37.94
N HIS A 104 -9.20 8.43 38.29
CA HIS A 104 -8.15 8.35 39.31
C HIS A 104 -6.78 7.86 38.80
N LYS A 105 -6.58 7.89 37.48
CA LYS A 105 -5.39 7.37 36.77
C LYS A 105 -4.05 7.71 37.44
N LEU A 106 -3.77 9.00 37.63
CA LEU A 106 -2.48 9.45 38.16
C LEU A 106 -2.30 9.02 39.61
N ALA A 107 -3.32 9.18 40.46
CA ALA A 107 -3.26 8.77 41.86
C ALA A 107 -3.05 7.25 42.03
N VAL A 108 -3.68 6.43 41.16
CA VAL A 108 -3.46 4.98 41.13
C VAL A 108 -2.01 4.68 40.77
N ILE A 109 -1.47 5.28 39.71
CA ILE A 109 -0.07 5.07 39.28
C ILE A 109 0.92 5.56 40.36
N GLU A 110 0.68 6.72 40.94
CA GLU A 110 1.52 7.33 41.98
C GLU A 110 1.69 6.46 43.21
N LYS A 111 0.64 5.72 43.58
CA LYS A 111 0.70 4.82 44.72
C LYS A 111 1.28 3.46 44.35
N LEU A 112 0.89 2.91 43.20
CA LEU A 112 1.30 1.58 42.77
C LEU A 112 2.79 1.50 42.38
N ARG A 113 3.38 2.58 41.86
CA ARG A 113 4.82 2.64 41.51
C ARG A 113 5.74 2.31 42.69
N GLU A 114 5.33 2.59 43.93
CA GLU A 114 6.11 2.24 45.13
C GLU A 114 6.34 0.73 45.27
N ARG A 115 5.48 -0.10 44.67
CA ARG A 115 5.56 -1.56 44.74
C ARG A 115 6.46 -2.18 43.68
N ILE A 116 7.08 -1.38 42.81
CA ILE A 116 8.08 -1.86 41.83
C ILE A 116 9.30 -2.46 42.56
N SER A 117 9.72 -1.82 43.65
CA SER A 117 10.84 -2.26 44.49
C SER A 117 10.40 -3.09 45.71
N ASP A 118 9.20 -3.69 45.71
CA ASP A 118 8.73 -4.48 46.85
C ASP A 118 9.63 -5.72 47.06
N ASP A 119 9.94 -6.06 48.31
CA ASP A 119 10.81 -7.21 48.62
C ASP A 119 10.20 -8.55 48.17
N ASP A 120 8.88 -8.67 48.22
CA ASP A 120 8.18 -9.91 47.90
C ASP A 120 7.97 -10.09 46.39
N LYS A 121 8.42 -11.24 45.87
CA LYS A 121 8.32 -11.59 44.44
C LYS A 121 6.87 -11.65 43.94
N LEU A 122 5.95 -12.18 44.73
CA LEU A 122 4.55 -12.36 44.32
C LEU A 122 3.81 -11.02 44.29
N VAL A 123 4.18 -10.08 45.15
CA VAL A 123 3.65 -8.71 45.11
C VAL A 123 4.11 -8.01 43.83
N ARG A 124 5.40 -8.10 43.47
CA ARG A 124 5.91 -7.52 42.21
C ARG A 124 5.24 -8.14 40.98
N GLU A 125 5.05 -9.45 40.94
CA GLU A 125 4.37 -10.12 39.82
C GLU A 125 2.89 -9.70 39.73
N ALA A 126 2.19 -9.60 40.87
CA ALA A 126 0.80 -9.13 40.90
C ALA A 126 0.67 -7.70 40.37
N LEU A 127 1.62 -6.81 40.73
CA LEU A 127 1.69 -5.45 40.20
C LEU A 127 1.92 -5.45 38.67
N TYR A 128 2.86 -6.26 38.19
CA TYR A 128 3.16 -6.38 36.77
C TYR A 128 1.95 -6.81 35.96
N GLN A 129 1.22 -7.84 36.42
CA GLN A 129 0.00 -8.29 35.76
C GLN A 129 -1.11 -7.24 35.79
N LEU A 130 -1.25 -6.50 36.90
CA LEU A 130 -2.21 -5.39 37.00
C LEU A 130 -1.89 -4.28 35.99
N LEU A 131 -0.62 -3.86 35.88
CA LEU A 131 -0.19 -2.85 34.93
C LEU A 131 -0.41 -3.30 33.48
N LYS A 132 -0.01 -4.55 33.17
CA LYS A 132 -0.09 -5.12 31.81
C LYS A 132 -1.52 -5.31 31.32
N SER A 133 -2.40 -5.83 32.18
CA SER A 133 -3.73 -6.29 31.74
C SER A 133 -4.85 -5.27 31.90
N VAL A 134 -4.69 -4.27 32.79
CA VAL A 134 -5.77 -3.31 33.09
C VAL A 134 -5.31 -1.87 32.95
N ILE A 135 -4.25 -1.47 33.67
CA ILE A 135 -3.89 -0.05 33.79
C ILE A 135 -3.39 0.52 32.45
N PHE A 136 -2.34 -0.04 31.85
CA PHE A 136 -1.79 0.51 30.61
C PHE A 136 -2.75 0.42 29.41
N PRO A 137 -3.50 -0.68 29.18
CA PRO A 137 -4.54 -0.70 28.16
C PRO A 137 -5.60 0.39 28.33
N GLY A 138 -6.02 0.67 29.57
CA GLY A 138 -6.99 1.73 29.88
C GLY A 138 -6.44 3.15 29.82
N CYS A 139 -5.14 3.32 29.52
CA CYS A 139 -4.42 4.59 29.56
C CYS A 139 -3.85 5.05 28.20
N LYS A 140 -4.20 4.38 27.09
CA LYS A 140 -3.57 4.57 25.77
C LYS A 140 -3.71 5.98 25.14
N GLU A 141 -4.81 6.68 25.39
CA GLU A 141 -5.18 7.89 24.63
C GLU A 141 -4.76 9.22 25.29
N ASP A 142 -4.65 9.30 26.63
CA ASP A 142 -4.43 10.58 27.34
C ASP A 142 -3.18 10.60 28.24
N ASN A 143 -2.45 11.73 28.29
CA ASN A 143 -1.42 12.04 29.31
C ASN A 143 -0.23 11.06 29.40
N LYS A 144 0.46 10.80 28.29
CA LYS A 144 1.64 9.90 28.21
C LYS A 144 2.85 10.40 29.03
N GLY A 145 3.10 11.72 29.05
CA GLY A 145 4.26 12.32 29.73
C GLY A 145 4.30 12.12 31.26
N PRO A 146 3.25 12.51 32.01
CA PRO A 146 3.24 12.40 33.47
C PRO A 146 3.42 10.97 33.97
N ILE A 147 2.76 9.98 33.35
CA ILE A 147 2.88 8.57 33.72
C ILE A 147 4.32 8.09 33.62
N ASN A 148 4.98 8.43 32.51
CA ASN A 148 6.37 8.03 32.25
C ASN A 148 7.28 8.60 33.33
N SER A 149 7.20 9.90 33.61
CA SER A 149 8.02 10.54 34.66
C SER A 149 7.81 9.91 36.04
N LEU A 150 6.56 9.63 36.42
CA LEU A 150 6.22 9.07 37.73
C LEU A 150 6.77 7.66 37.90
N MET A 151 6.73 6.84 36.85
CA MET A 151 7.18 5.45 36.87
C MET A 151 8.71 5.33 36.79
N MET A 152 9.35 6.13 35.93
CA MET A 152 10.79 6.00 35.63
C MET A 152 11.67 6.19 36.87
N THR A 153 11.34 7.09 37.79
CA THR A 153 12.11 7.28 39.03
C THR A 153 12.19 6.00 39.88
N TYR A 154 11.06 5.29 40.01
CA TYR A 154 10.99 4.04 40.79
C TYR A 154 11.60 2.87 40.04
N ILE A 155 11.44 2.83 38.71
CA ILE A 155 12.12 1.85 37.85
C ILE A 155 13.63 2.00 37.98
N PHE A 156 14.18 3.22 37.89
CA PHE A 156 15.62 3.45 38.04
C PHE A 156 16.12 3.06 39.43
N ASN A 157 15.41 3.43 40.49
CA ASN A 157 15.75 3.01 41.84
C ASN A 157 15.76 1.48 41.98
N ALA A 158 14.81 0.79 41.34
CA ALA A 158 14.74 -0.66 41.32
C ALA A 158 15.85 -1.31 40.47
N MET A 159 16.25 -0.70 39.35
CA MET A 159 17.37 -1.16 38.50
C MET A 159 18.72 -1.13 39.22
N THR A 160 18.89 -0.20 40.18
CA THR A 160 20.09 -0.07 41.02
C THR A 160 19.96 -0.77 42.38
N HIS A 161 18.88 -1.53 42.61
CA HIS A 161 18.62 -2.18 43.90
C HIS A 161 19.65 -3.27 44.24
N MET A 162 19.98 -3.46 45.52
CA MET A 162 20.98 -4.45 45.94
C MET A 162 20.58 -5.90 45.59
N ALA A 163 19.28 -6.22 45.69
CA ALA A 163 18.75 -7.54 45.33
C ALA A 163 18.56 -7.71 43.83
N ILE A 164 19.22 -8.71 43.24
CA ILE A 164 19.21 -8.98 41.80
C ILE A 164 17.81 -9.29 41.24
N GLU A 165 16.95 -9.95 42.02
CA GLU A 165 15.58 -10.28 41.65
C GLU A 165 14.68 -9.04 41.50
N VAL A 166 15.00 -7.97 42.23
CA VAL A 166 14.30 -6.69 42.12
C VAL A 166 14.79 -5.95 40.87
N ARG A 167 16.10 -5.93 40.61
CA ARG A 167 16.69 -5.35 39.40
C ARG A 167 16.11 -5.98 38.13
N LEU A 168 16.08 -7.32 38.05
CA LEU A 168 15.53 -8.04 36.89
C LEU A 168 14.05 -7.76 36.67
N MET A 169 13.27 -7.63 37.74
CA MET A 169 11.87 -7.27 37.63
C MET A 169 11.71 -5.81 37.17
N ALA A 170 12.61 -4.90 37.57
CA ALA A 170 12.62 -3.52 37.11
C ALA A 170 12.79 -3.43 35.58
N PHE A 171 13.69 -4.22 34.99
CA PHE A 171 13.82 -4.32 33.53
C PHE A 171 12.55 -4.84 32.86
N LYS A 172 11.82 -5.78 33.48
CA LYS A 172 10.51 -6.22 32.96
C LYS A 172 9.45 -5.12 33.04
N PHE A 173 9.38 -4.38 34.15
CA PHE A 173 8.48 -3.23 34.26
C PHE A 173 8.79 -2.15 33.24
N PHE A 174 10.08 -1.92 32.97
CA PHE A 174 10.53 -0.98 31.95
C PHE A 174 10.19 -1.44 30.54
N ASP A 175 10.46 -2.71 30.20
CA ASP A 175 10.07 -3.30 28.91
C ASP A 175 8.56 -3.19 28.67
N LEU A 176 7.75 -3.43 29.70
CA LEU A 176 6.30 -3.24 29.65
C LEU A 176 5.94 -1.76 29.42
N LEU A 177 6.62 -0.81 30.06
CA LEU A 177 6.38 0.62 29.85
C LEU A 177 6.67 1.01 28.40
N ILE A 178 7.78 0.54 27.82
CA ILE A 178 8.17 0.81 26.42
C ILE A 178 7.11 0.27 25.44
N GLN A 179 6.59 -0.94 25.68
CA GLN A 179 5.58 -1.56 24.79
C GLN A 179 4.31 -0.69 24.64
N TYR A 180 3.95 0.09 25.66
CA TYR A 180 2.81 1.01 25.61
C TYR A 180 3.20 2.46 25.31
N PHE A 181 4.43 2.87 25.65
CA PHE A 181 4.93 4.24 25.51
C PHE A 181 6.37 4.27 24.93
N PRO A 182 6.56 4.00 23.62
CA PRO A 182 7.90 3.87 23.02
C PRO A 182 8.77 5.13 23.14
N SER A 183 8.15 6.32 23.08
CA SER A 183 8.85 7.61 23.18
C SER A 183 9.52 7.85 24.55
N CYS A 184 9.19 7.07 25.57
CA CYS A 184 9.82 7.15 26.89
C CYS A 184 11.32 6.78 26.85
N PHE A 185 11.74 5.90 25.93
CA PHE A 185 13.12 5.42 25.88
C PHE A 185 14.10 6.56 25.59
N LEU A 186 13.86 7.34 24.54
CA LEU A 186 14.78 8.40 24.09
C LEU A 186 15.02 9.48 25.15
N LEU A 187 14.04 9.75 26.01
CA LEU A 187 14.14 10.73 27.11
C LEU A 187 15.14 10.34 28.20
N TYR A 188 15.40 9.04 28.37
CA TYR A 188 16.28 8.54 29.44
C TYR A 188 17.33 7.53 28.93
N ALA A 189 17.60 7.52 27.63
CA ALA A 189 18.37 6.49 26.94
C ALA A 189 19.74 6.27 27.60
N GLU A 190 20.49 7.33 27.91
CA GLU A 190 21.80 7.23 28.57
C GLU A 190 21.76 6.44 29.88
N LYS A 191 20.82 6.79 30.76
CA LYS A 191 20.68 6.17 32.08
C LYS A 191 20.18 4.73 31.95
N ILE A 192 19.31 4.45 30.99
CA ILE A 192 18.83 3.09 30.71
C ILE A 192 19.99 2.23 30.21
N LEU A 193 20.76 2.72 29.23
CA LEU A 193 21.92 2.03 28.67
C LEU A 193 22.99 1.79 29.74
N GLN A 194 23.26 2.75 30.63
CA GLN A 194 24.14 2.53 31.79
C GLN A 194 23.65 1.39 32.70
N ASN A 195 22.35 1.32 32.97
CA ASN A 195 21.82 0.23 33.80
C ASN A 195 21.95 -1.14 33.11
N TYR A 196 21.81 -1.19 31.79
CA TYR A 196 22.08 -2.39 30.99
C TYR A 196 23.57 -2.75 30.97
N GLU A 197 24.45 -1.76 30.88
CA GLU A 197 25.90 -1.92 31.03
C GLU A 197 26.24 -2.58 32.37
N ASP A 198 25.73 -2.03 33.48
CA ASP A 198 26.00 -2.48 34.85
C ASP A 198 25.48 -3.90 35.14
N ILE A 199 24.39 -4.32 34.50
CA ILE A 199 23.84 -5.69 34.69
C ILE A 199 24.59 -6.70 33.82
N LEU A 200 24.99 -6.33 32.60
CA LEU A 200 25.73 -7.19 31.68
C LEU A 200 27.20 -7.33 32.08
N GLN A 201 27.84 -6.29 32.63
CA GLN A 201 29.22 -6.39 33.11
C GLN A 201 29.37 -7.38 34.28
N LYS A 202 28.28 -7.65 35.02
CA LYS A 202 28.22 -8.64 36.12
C LYS A 202 27.90 -10.06 35.62
N ASN A 203 28.10 -10.34 34.33
CA ASN A 203 27.65 -11.55 33.62
C ASN A 203 28.10 -12.91 34.15
N LYS A 204 29.14 -12.98 34.98
CA LYS A 204 29.58 -14.26 35.58
C LYS A 204 28.45 -14.98 36.33
N PHE A 205 27.47 -14.24 36.84
CA PHE A 205 26.30 -14.80 37.54
C PHE A 205 25.21 -15.35 36.59
N TYR A 206 25.12 -14.81 35.37
CA TYR A 206 24.02 -15.07 34.44
C TYR A 206 24.25 -16.26 33.50
N LEU A 207 25.51 -16.66 33.28
CA LEU A 207 25.83 -17.88 32.54
C LEU A 207 25.28 -19.15 33.23
N GLN A 208 25.03 -19.09 34.54
CA GLN A 208 24.41 -20.17 35.30
C GLN A 208 22.86 -20.19 35.18
N ASP A 209 22.21 -19.05 34.90
CA ASP A 209 20.76 -18.93 34.68
C ASP A 209 20.49 -18.18 33.36
N LYS A 210 20.64 -18.92 32.26
CA LYS A 210 20.48 -18.46 30.87
C LYS A 210 19.11 -17.81 30.61
N GLY A 211 18.07 -18.24 31.31
CA GLY A 211 16.72 -17.67 31.19
C GLY A 211 16.62 -16.22 31.64
N ARG A 212 17.40 -15.81 32.67
CA ARG A 212 17.44 -14.42 33.12
C ARG A 212 18.18 -13.52 32.13
N LEU A 213 19.31 -14.00 31.62
CA LEU A 213 20.10 -13.29 30.61
C LEU A 213 19.27 -13.03 29.35
N LYS A 214 18.62 -14.08 28.84
CA LYS A 214 17.70 -13.99 27.70
C LYS A 214 16.67 -12.87 27.86
N ASN A 215 16.01 -12.80 29.01
CA ASN A 215 14.97 -11.79 29.26
C ASN A 215 15.55 -10.36 29.31
N ALA A 216 16.73 -10.19 29.90
CA ALA A 216 17.40 -8.89 29.95
C ALA A 216 17.80 -8.44 28.53
N LEU A 217 18.41 -9.34 27.75
CA LEU A 217 18.82 -9.07 26.36
C LEU A 217 17.62 -8.78 25.44
N ALA A 218 16.52 -9.52 25.57
CA ALA A 218 15.30 -9.25 24.80
C ALA A 218 14.76 -7.83 25.05
N GLY A 219 14.80 -7.36 26.31
CA GLY A 219 14.46 -5.98 26.65
C GLY A 219 15.44 -4.97 26.06
N LEU A 220 16.74 -5.27 26.09
CA LEU A 220 17.77 -4.42 25.48
C LEU A 220 17.58 -4.28 23.97
N VAL A 221 17.36 -5.38 23.24
CA VAL A 221 17.07 -5.37 21.80
C VAL A 221 15.88 -4.46 21.50
N ARG A 222 14.80 -4.54 22.30
CA ARG A 222 13.65 -3.64 22.13
C ARG A 222 14.03 -2.17 22.32
N CYS A 223 14.85 -1.86 23.33
CA CYS A 223 15.34 -0.50 23.56
C CYS A 223 16.16 0.00 22.37
N LEU A 224 17.13 -0.78 21.92
CA LEU A 224 18.02 -0.43 20.81
C LEU A 224 17.26 -0.30 19.49
N SER A 225 16.19 -1.08 19.29
CA SER A 225 15.34 -1.00 18.08
C SER A 225 14.55 0.32 17.96
N LEU A 226 14.45 1.09 19.04
CA LEU A 226 13.82 2.42 19.04
C LEU A 226 14.78 3.55 18.68
N LEU A 227 16.07 3.25 18.51
CA LEU A 227 17.04 4.22 18.02
C LEU A 227 16.83 4.46 16.51
N PRO A 228 17.08 5.68 16.02
CA PRO A 228 16.95 5.99 14.59
C PRO A 228 17.94 5.15 13.77
N CYS A 229 17.43 4.34 12.83
CA CYS A 229 18.22 3.49 11.91
C CYS A 229 17.60 3.51 10.51
N SER A 230 18.44 3.48 9.47
CA SER A 230 18.15 3.80 8.06
C SER A 230 17.25 2.83 7.25
N ASN A 231 16.55 1.88 7.88
CA ASN A 231 15.73 0.89 7.15
C ASN A 231 14.22 1.02 7.39
N GLN A 232 13.74 2.12 7.96
CA GLN A 232 12.33 2.48 7.78
C GLN A 232 12.19 3.09 6.39
N GLU A 233 12.00 2.24 5.38
CA GLU A 233 11.49 2.70 4.09
C GLU A 233 10.22 3.52 4.35
N GLU A 234 10.21 4.74 3.82
CA GLU A 234 9.04 5.60 3.70
C GLU A 234 7.97 4.84 2.91
N GLY A 235 7.16 4.05 3.61
CA GLY A 235 6.18 3.15 2.99
C GLY A 235 5.10 2.61 3.93
N ASP A 236 5.13 2.93 5.23
CA ASP A 236 4.06 2.62 6.17
C ASP A 236 3.83 3.81 7.13
N SER A 237 3.39 4.95 6.58
CA SER A 237 2.75 5.99 7.40
C SER A 237 1.32 5.56 7.69
N LEU A 238 1.13 4.76 8.73
CA LEU A 238 -0.16 4.68 9.41
C LEU A 238 -0.50 6.07 9.94
N SER A 239 -1.62 6.60 9.45
CA SER A 239 -2.21 7.87 9.82
C SER A 239 -2.16 8.12 11.33
N TYR A 240 -1.45 9.16 11.74
CA TYR A 240 -1.82 9.91 12.93
C TYR A 240 -2.21 11.30 12.47
N ASN A 241 -3.52 11.54 12.54
CA ASN A 241 -4.13 12.83 12.29
C ASN A 241 -3.51 13.86 13.22
N ASP A 242 -2.82 14.81 12.61
CA ASP A 242 -2.46 16.09 13.20
C ASP A 242 -3.72 16.95 13.26
N ALA A 243 -4.38 16.97 14.41
CA ALA A 243 -5.40 17.96 14.75
C ALA A 243 -5.68 17.88 16.25
N THR A 244 -4.95 18.66 17.06
CA THR A 244 -5.43 19.37 18.26
C THR A 244 -4.27 20.07 18.98
N ARG A 245 -3.74 21.11 18.35
CA ARG A 245 -3.11 22.22 19.08
C ARG A 245 -4.23 23.18 19.49
N GLY A 246 -4.52 23.26 20.78
CA GLY A 246 -5.36 24.32 21.34
C GLY A 246 -5.87 24.07 22.75
N SER A 247 -5.35 24.85 23.71
CA SER A 247 -5.97 25.24 25.00
C SER A 247 -6.08 24.14 26.09
N LEU A 248 -5.75 24.30 27.37
CA LEU A 248 -5.62 25.44 28.31
C LEU A 248 -4.67 25.10 29.48
N HIS A 249 -4.11 26.15 30.09
CA HIS A 249 -3.20 26.23 31.24
C HIS A 249 -3.28 25.18 32.36
N ALA A 250 -2.14 24.59 32.73
CA ALA A 250 -1.50 24.67 34.07
C ALA A 250 -0.28 23.71 34.16
N PHE A 251 0.85 24.23 34.64
CA PHE A 251 2.17 23.60 34.81
C PHE A 251 3.00 23.38 33.54
N ASP A 252 3.65 24.46 33.10
CA ASP A 252 4.89 24.40 32.30
C ASP A 252 5.99 23.69 33.12
N LEU A 253 6.41 22.53 32.64
CA LEU A 253 7.80 22.11 32.71
C LEU A 253 8.33 22.26 31.28
N ASP A 254 9.17 23.26 31.07
CA ASP A 254 9.82 23.62 29.79
C ASP A 254 10.13 22.39 28.90
N LEU A 255 9.26 22.14 27.91
CA LEU A 255 9.56 21.32 26.74
C LEU A 255 9.54 22.23 25.51
N SER A 256 10.40 23.25 25.54
CA SER A 256 10.84 23.98 24.36
C SER A 256 11.92 23.14 23.66
N ASP A 257 11.66 22.74 22.41
CA ASP A 257 12.62 22.45 21.32
C ASP A 257 14.10 22.29 21.73
N LYS A 258 14.40 21.28 22.54
CA LYS A 258 15.76 20.75 22.64
C LYS A 258 15.80 19.55 21.71
N SER A 259 16.45 19.72 20.56
CA SER A 259 17.01 18.59 19.81
C SER A 259 17.62 17.61 20.81
N ILE A 260 17.10 16.39 20.90
CA ILE A 260 17.61 15.38 21.83
C ILE A 260 19.10 15.21 21.54
N ASP A 261 19.94 15.58 22.51
CA ASP A 261 21.38 15.46 22.39
C ASP A 261 21.75 13.97 22.37
N LEU A 262 21.92 13.41 21.17
CA LEU A 262 22.29 12.01 20.97
C LEU A 262 23.76 11.74 21.31
N SER A 263 24.57 12.76 21.63
CA SER A 263 26.00 12.59 21.92
C SER A 263 26.24 11.72 23.16
N GLY A 264 25.43 11.87 24.20
CA GLY A 264 25.53 11.03 25.39
C GLY A 264 25.10 9.58 25.13
N VAL A 265 24.14 9.36 24.22
CA VAL A 265 23.74 8.02 23.77
C VAL A 265 24.86 7.34 22.99
N VAL A 266 25.53 8.07 22.09
CA VAL A 266 26.69 7.57 21.32
C VAL A 266 27.78 7.06 22.27
N ASN A 267 28.18 7.87 23.27
CA ASN A 267 29.20 7.48 24.24
C ASN A 267 28.81 6.19 25.00
N LYS A 268 27.56 6.11 25.47
CA LYS A 268 27.07 4.93 26.20
C LYS A 268 27.03 3.67 25.33
N LEU A 269 26.72 3.80 24.05
CA LEU A 269 26.77 2.68 23.12
C LEU A 269 28.22 2.27 22.80
N THR A 270 29.16 3.21 22.77
CA THR A 270 30.59 2.92 22.61
C THR A 270 31.12 2.11 23.79
N ASP A 271 30.68 2.42 25.02
CA ASP A 271 31.00 1.67 26.23
C ASP A 271 30.33 0.27 26.26
N LEU A 272 29.08 0.19 25.80
CA LEU A 272 28.28 -1.05 25.81
C LEU A 272 28.75 -2.08 24.77
N LEU A 273 29.25 -1.65 23.61
CA LEU A 273 29.63 -2.53 22.51
C LEU A 273 30.71 -3.56 22.90
N PRO A 274 31.85 -3.20 23.53
CA PRO A 274 32.83 -4.15 24.04
C PRO A 274 32.25 -5.16 25.04
N ILE A 275 31.31 -4.71 25.87
CA ILE A 275 30.63 -5.58 26.84
C ILE A 275 29.83 -6.62 26.07
N LEU A 276 28.96 -6.22 25.14
CA LEU A 276 28.16 -7.15 24.33
C LEU A 276 29.02 -8.18 23.58
N VAL A 277 30.14 -7.76 22.99
CA VAL A 277 31.09 -8.67 22.33
C VAL A 277 31.69 -9.64 23.35
N SER A 278 32.17 -9.16 24.50
CA SER A 278 32.70 -10.06 25.55
C SER A 278 31.66 -11.05 26.08
N CYS A 279 30.39 -10.63 26.21
CA CYS A 279 29.28 -11.49 26.61
C CYS A 279 29.04 -12.61 25.58
N PHE A 280 29.23 -12.32 24.29
CA PHE A 280 29.14 -13.31 23.24
C PHE A 280 30.32 -14.30 23.32
N GLN A 281 31.53 -13.81 23.56
CA GLN A 281 32.72 -14.66 23.73
C GLN A 281 32.67 -15.58 24.94
N ASP A 282 31.91 -15.23 25.97
CA ASP A 282 31.68 -16.15 27.10
C ASP A 282 30.98 -17.46 26.66
N PHE A 283 30.33 -17.47 25.48
CA PHE A 283 29.76 -18.67 24.88
C PHE A 283 30.73 -19.44 23.96
N SER A 284 31.93 -18.91 23.66
CA SER A 284 32.92 -19.58 22.80
C SER A 284 33.32 -20.99 23.28
N PRO A 285 33.47 -21.26 24.59
CA PRO A 285 33.70 -22.63 25.06
C PRO A 285 32.57 -23.61 24.69
N LEU A 286 31.31 -23.15 24.69
CA LEU A 286 30.14 -23.95 24.29
C LEU A 286 30.15 -24.22 22.78
N ILE A 287 30.57 -23.23 21.99
CA ILE A 287 30.71 -23.32 20.53
C ILE A 287 31.83 -24.32 20.17
N HIS A 288 32.97 -24.27 20.87
CA HIS A 288 34.14 -25.11 20.60
C HIS A 288 34.05 -26.52 21.21
N SER A 289 33.28 -26.72 22.29
CA SER A 289 33.16 -28.03 22.95
C SER A 289 32.32 -29.06 22.19
N MET A 290 31.82 -28.73 20.99
CA MET A 290 30.92 -29.58 20.18
C MET A 290 29.69 -30.08 20.97
N ALA A 291 29.25 -29.31 21.96
CA ALA A 291 28.08 -29.65 22.78
C ALA A 291 26.80 -29.15 22.10
N HIS A 292 25.68 -29.85 22.31
CA HIS A 292 24.37 -29.37 21.89
C HIS A 292 24.11 -27.96 22.45
N VAL A 293 23.79 -27.01 21.57
CA VAL A 293 23.38 -25.68 21.99
C VAL A 293 21.95 -25.79 22.50
N ASP A 294 21.69 -25.52 23.78
CA ASP A 294 20.32 -25.47 24.27
C ASP A 294 19.59 -24.21 23.73
N VAL A 295 18.26 -24.26 23.69
CA VAL A 295 17.43 -23.16 23.16
C VAL A 295 17.70 -21.82 23.85
N GLN A 296 17.98 -21.83 25.16
CA GLN A 296 18.22 -20.59 25.89
C GLN A 296 19.59 -19.99 25.56
N SER A 297 20.62 -20.83 25.35
CA SER A 297 21.92 -20.36 24.87
C SER A 297 21.83 -19.76 23.47
N PHE A 298 21.11 -20.41 22.55
CA PHE A 298 20.88 -19.88 21.20
C PHE A 298 20.14 -18.54 21.25
N ASP A 299 19.05 -18.44 22.02
CA ASP A 299 18.31 -17.19 22.20
C ASP A 299 19.21 -16.07 22.75
N CYS A 300 20.09 -16.37 23.72
CA CYS A 300 21.04 -15.39 24.25
C CYS A 300 22.05 -14.92 23.20
N MET A 301 22.68 -15.85 22.46
CA MET A 301 23.61 -15.52 21.38
C MET A 301 22.93 -14.69 20.29
N SER A 302 21.70 -15.06 19.91
CA SER A 302 20.91 -14.32 18.91
C SER A 302 20.58 -12.90 19.38
N PHE A 303 20.09 -12.71 20.61
CA PHE A 303 19.82 -11.37 21.14
C PHE A 303 21.08 -10.52 21.35
N LEU A 304 22.22 -11.14 21.67
CA LEU A 304 23.52 -10.45 21.74
C LEU A 304 23.93 -9.93 20.36
N LEU A 305 23.89 -10.78 19.33
CA LEU A 305 24.21 -10.38 17.95
C LEU A 305 23.24 -9.31 17.43
N GLN A 306 21.93 -9.45 17.69
CA GLN A 306 20.94 -8.42 17.33
C GLN A 306 21.21 -7.09 18.05
N SER A 307 21.64 -7.12 19.31
CA SER A 307 22.01 -5.90 20.04
C SER A 307 23.24 -5.25 19.43
N ILE A 308 24.27 -6.04 19.10
CA ILE A 308 25.49 -5.56 18.42
C ILE A 308 25.14 -4.94 17.07
N ASP A 309 24.31 -5.62 16.28
CA ASP A 309 23.90 -5.17 14.96
C ASP A 309 23.13 -3.84 15.01
N LEU A 310 22.16 -3.70 15.93
CA LEU A 310 21.42 -2.44 16.12
C LEU A 310 22.36 -1.28 16.54
N VAL A 311 23.34 -1.54 17.38
CA VAL A 311 24.35 -0.56 17.77
C VAL A 311 25.22 -0.16 16.57
N VAL A 312 25.66 -1.12 15.76
CA VAL A 312 26.44 -0.88 14.55
C VAL A 312 25.64 -0.07 13.52
N ARG A 313 24.39 -0.44 13.27
CA ARG A 313 23.49 0.30 12.36
C ARG A 313 23.28 1.75 12.83
N PHE A 314 23.11 1.97 14.13
CA PHE A 314 23.03 3.31 14.70
C PHE A 314 24.31 4.12 14.48
N PHE A 315 25.50 3.53 14.68
CA PHE A 315 26.77 4.22 14.41
C PHE A 315 26.95 4.57 12.93
N VAL A 316 26.59 3.66 12.02
CA VAL A 316 26.63 3.94 10.57
C VAL A 316 25.69 5.08 10.21
N HIS A 317 24.46 5.09 10.75
CA HIS A 317 23.50 6.17 10.55
C HIS A 317 23.97 7.52 11.11
N ALA A 318 24.48 7.54 12.34
CA ALA A 318 25.04 8.72 12.98
C ALA A 318 26.25 9.29 12.21
N SER A 319 27.04 8.43 11.57
CA SER A 319 28.16 8.85 10.72
C SER A 319 27.70 9.45 9.38
N GLY A 320 26.56 9.03 8.84
CA GLY A 320 26.04 9.47 7.53
C GLY A 320 25.31 10.81 7.56
N ASN A 321 24.47 11.08 8.57
CA ASN A 321 23.71 12.34 8.68
C ASN A 321 24.59 13.58 8.95
N ASN A 322 25.78 13.39 9.54
CA ASN A 322 26.67 14.50 9.91
C ASN A 322 27.39 15.16 8.72
N GLN A 323 27.15 14.76 7.47
CA GLN A 323 27.73 15.42 6.30
C GLN A 323 26.91 16.61 5.78
N HIS A 324 25.60 16.68 6.02
CA HIS A 324 24.76 17.76 5.47
C HIS A 324 24.48 18.93 6.42
N ASP A 325 24.49 18.74 7.75
CA ASP A 325 24.05 19.78 8.70
C ASP A 325 25.17 20.67 9.30
N PHE A 326 26.44 20.46 8.94
CA PHE A 326 27.59 21.14 9.59
C PHE A 326 28.28 22.26 8.77
N GLN A 327 27.64 22.82 7.75
CA GLN A 327 28.23 23.96 7.02
C GLN A 327 28.14 25.31 7.78
N ASN A 328 27.35 25.43 8.87
CA ASN A 328 27.06 26.72 9.52
C ASN A 328 27.43 26.85 11.02
N LEU A 329 28.39 26.08 11.56
CA LEU A 329 28.88 26.29 12.94
C LEU A 329 30.39 26.62 13.04
N ALA A 330 30.69 27.49 14.02
CA ALA A 330 31.99 28.09 14.26
C ALA A 330 33.13 27.08 14.55
N PRO A 331 34.40 27.40 14.25
CA PRO A 331 35.50 26.44 14.18
C PRO A 331 35.90 25.78 15.51
N ALA A 332 35.49 26.34 16.65
CA ALA A 332 35.89 25.86 17.98
C ALA A 332 35.22 24.54 18.40
N TYR A 333 34.07 24.18 17.81
CA TYR A 333 33.34 22.94 18.11
C TYR A 333 33.65 21.78 17.14
N LYS A 334 34.41 22.02 16.06
CA LYS A 334 34.77 20.98 15.07
C LYS A 334 35.82 19.98 15.57
N LYS A 335 36.53 20.27 16.67
CA LYS A 335 37.76 19.54 17.04
C LYS A 335 37.56 18.33 17.94
N ASN A 336 36.41 18.19 18.62
CA ASN A 336 36.22 17.12 19.61
C ASN A 336 35.15 16.08 19.24
N ASN A 337 34.15 16.38 18.42
CA ASN A 337 33.03 15.43 18.21
C ASN A 337 33.04 14.70 16.86
N LEU A 338 33.82 15.16 15.88
CA LEU A 338 33.81 14.58 14.53
C LEU A 338 34.81 13.41 14.34
N SER A 339 35.70 13.15 15.31
CA SER A 339 36.71 12.07 15.23
C SER A 339 36.51 10.94 16.24
N ILE A 340 35.48 10.97 17.10
CA ILE A 340 35.31 9.97 18.17
C ILE A 340 34.63 8.69 17.65
N CYS A 341 33.78 8.81 16.62
CA CYS A 341 33.31 7.64 15.86
C CYS A 341 34.34 7.21 14.80
N ASP A 342 35.63 7.42 15.09
CA ASP A 342 36.71 6.83 14.31
C ASP A 342 36.46 5.34 14.24
N GLN A 343 36.39 4.83 13.01
CA GLN A 343 36.19 3.44 12.61
C GLN A 343 37.20 2.46 13.27
N SER A 344 38.13 2.93 14.09
CA SER A 344 39.14 2.17 14.80
C SER A 344 38.62 1.49 16.07
N ILE A 345 37.77 2.14 16.88
CA ILE A 345 37.32 1.58 18.18
C ILE A 345 36.30 0.46 17.97
N SER A 346 35.37 0.62 17.02
CA SER A 346 34.41 -0.43 16.65
C SER A 346 35.08 -1.61 15.94
N ALA A 347 36.02 -1.37 15.02
CA ALA A 347 36.68 -2.44 14.26
C ALA A 347 37.63 -3.30 15.12
N VAL A 348 38.36 -2.70 16.08
CA VAL A 348 39.22 -3.47 17.00
C VAL A 348 38.39 -4.32 17.96
N THR A 349 37.29 -3.76 18.47
CA THR A 349 36.39 -4.47 19.39
C THR A 349 35.68 -5.63 18.71
N LEU A 350 35.20 -5.42 17.47
CA LEU A 350 34.50 -6.44 16.68
C LEU A 350 35.44 -7.46 16.04
N ARG A 351 36.75 -7.19 15.96
CA ARG A 351 37.74 -8.19 15.49
C ARG A 351 37.65 -9.50 16.26
N LYS A 352 37.41 -9.41 17.57
CA LYS A 352 37.16 -10.56 18.46
C LYS A 352 35.98 -11.42 18.04
N LEU A 353 34.94 -10.81 17.48
CA LEU A 353 33.79 -11.51 16.90
C LEU A 353 34.13 -12.12 15.53
N TRP A 354 34.93 -11.42 14.72
CA TRP A 354 35.36 -11.89 13.39
C TRP A 354 36.35 -13.05 13.45
N ASP A 355 37.21 -13.10 14.47
CA ASP A 355 38.18 -14.18 14.65
C ASP A 355 37.48 -15.54 14.89
N GLU A 356 36.29 -15.52 15.51
CA GLU A 356 35.45 -16.70 15.78
C GLU A 356 34.59 -17.12 14.58
N PHE A 357 34.50 -16.31 13.52
CA PHE A 357 33.70 -16.60 12.33
C PHE A 357 34.47 -17.43 11.29
N PRO A 358 33.90 -18.48 10.67
CA PRO A 358 32.54 -18.97 10.88
C PRO A 358 32.44 -19.79 12.16
N LEU A 359 31.28 -19.70 12.81
CA LEU A 359 30.89 -20.58 13.90
C LEU A 359 30.58 -21.95 13.30
N SER A 360 31.61 -22.76 13.03
CA SER A 360 31.45 -24.11 12.47
C SER A 360 32.14 -25.15 13.37
N PRO A 361 31.38 -26.02 14.06
CA PRO A 361 31.94 -27.29 14.48
C PRO A 361 32.05 -28.15 13.21
N ASN A 362 33.26 -28.56 12.83
CA ASN A 362 33.52 -29.35 11.62
C ASN A 362 32.71 -30.66 11.52
N HIS A 363 31.96 -31.04 12.56
CA HIS A 363 30.94 -32.09 12.56
C HIS A 363 29.73 -31.67 13.43
N CYS A 364 28.68 -31.09 12.85
CA CYS A 364 27.40 -30.86 13.54
C CYS A 364 26.74 -32.22 13.87
N LEU A 365 26.41 -32.44 15.14
CA LEU A 365 25.77 -33.68 15.63
C LEU A 365 24.27 -33.78 15.26
N SER A 366 23.64 -32.66 14.88
CA SER A 366 22.21 -32.58 14.51
C SER A 366 21.94 -31.47 13.48
N GLU A 367 21.00 -31.69 12.56
CA GLU A 367 20.52 -30.72 11.55
C GLU A 367 20.04 -29.41 12.20
N LYS A 368 19.29 -29.50 13.31
CA LYS A 368 18.77 -28.32 14.04
C LYS A 368 19.87 -27.44 14.65
N ASP A 369 21.00 -28.02 15.04
CA ASP A 369 22.13 -27.26 15.56
C ASP A 369 22.92 -26.61 14.42
N GLY A 370 23.01 -27.28 13.27
CA GLY A 370 23.53 -26.72 12.03
C GLY A 370 22.77 -25.46 11.58
N ASP A 371 21.43 -25.53 11.56
CA ASP A 371 20.57 -24.39 11.21
C ASP A 371 20.80 -23.21 12.16
N ARG A 372 20.95 -23.47 13.46
CA ARG A 372 21.22 -22.41 14.46
C ARG A 372 22.57 -21.74 14.25
N TYR A 373 23.63 -22.50 13.96
CA TYR A 373 24.94 -21.91 13.67
C TYR A 373 24.93 -21.14 12.35
N PHE A 374 24.26 -21.66 11.33
CA PHE A 374 24.02 -20.94 10.08
C PHE A 374 23.35 -19.60 10.35
N MET A 375 22.28 -19.60 11.15
CA MET A 375 21.58 -18.40 11.57
C MET A 375 22.45 -17.35 12.26
N LEU A 376 23.31 -17.77 13.19
CA LEU A 376 24.24 -16.86 13.86
C LEU A 376 25.28 -16.32 12.86
N ASN A 377 25.80 -17.16 11.96
CA ASN A 377 26.77 -16.76 10.93
C ASN A 377 26.20 -15.75 9.94
N ILE A 378 24.91 -15.87 9.58
CA ILE A 378 24.21 -14.85 8.76
C ILE A 378 24.23 -13.49 9.46
N VAL A 379 23.83 -13.42 10.74
CA VAL A 379 23.79 -12.14 11.49
C VAL A 379 25.19 -11.57 11.66
N ILE A 380 26.21 -12.40 11.94
CA ILE A 380 27.62 -11.96 11.99
C ILE A 380 28.05 -11.38 10.64
N THR A 381 27.66 -12.02 9.54
CA THR A 381 27.95 -11.54 8.18
C THR A 381 27.24 -10.21 7.89
N GLU A 382 25.99 -10.04 8.31
CA GLU A 382 25.27 -8.76 8.19
C GLU A 382 26.00 -7.64 8.95
N ILE A 383 26.38 -7.87 10.22
CA ILE A 383 27.12 -6.89 11.02
C ILE A 383 28.43 -6.51 10.31
N PHE A 384 29.13 -7.49 9.72
CA PHE A 384 30.35 -7.27 8.96
C PHE A 384 30.12 -6.38 7.74
N LEU A 385 29.07 -6.67 6.95
CA LEU A 385 28.73 -5.94 5.73
C LEU A 385 28.29 -4.48 5.99
N HIS A 386 27.70 -4.19 7.16
CA HIS A 386 27.39 -2.81 7.54
C HIS A 386 28.65 -1.95 7.80
N LEU A 387 29.76 -2.56 8.24
CA LEU A 387 31.00 -1.87 8.64
C LEU A 387 32.07 -1.82 7.56
N SER A 388 32.05 -2.79 6.63
CA SER A 388 33.00 -2.86 5.51
C SER A 388 32.85 -1.69 4.54
N TYR A 389 31.77 -0.90 4.63
CA TYR A 389 31.48 0.24 3.77
C TYR A 389 32.49 1.42 3.87
N GLY A 390 33.49 1.35 4.77
CA GLY A 390 34.48 2.43 4.91
C GLY A 390 35.84 2.12 5.54
N SER A 391 36.17 0.87 5.88
CA SER A 391 37.38 0.56 6.66
C SER A 391 38.39 -0.36 5.94
N LYS A 392 39.70 -0.06 6.09
CA LYS A 392 40.81 -0.91 5.61
C LYS A 392 40.91 -2.19 6.46
N LEU A 393 40.08 -3.18 6.15
CA LEU A 393 40.10 -4.51 6.78
C LEU A 393 41.19 -5.41 6.18
N SER A 394 41.60 -6.46 6.91
CA SER A 394 42.57 -7.45 6.42
C SER A 394 41.98 -8.25 5.25
N PRO A 395 42.69 -8.42 4.11
CA PRO A 395 42.21 -9.20 2.97
C PRO A 395 41.80 -10.63 3.33
N ALA A 396 42.51 -11.27 4.27
CA ALA A 396 42.21 -12.64 4.71
C ALA A 396 40.87 -12.77 5.45
N LEU A 397 40.44 -11.73 6.18
CA LEU A 397 39.12 -11.73 6.83
C LEU A 397 38.01 -11.57 5.79
N LEU A 398 38.21 -10.68 4.82
CA LEU A 398 37.27 -10.48 3.72
C LEU A 398 37.06 -11.77 2.93
N GLU A 399 38.13 -12.51 2.59
CA GLU A 399 38.03 -13.79 1.88
C GLU A 399 37.14 -14.80 2.62
N ARG A 400 37.27 -14.96 3.94
CA ARG A 400 36.43 -15.88 4.75
C ARG A 400 34.94 -15.54 4.65
N PHE A 401 34.59 -14.26 4.69
CA PHE A 401 33.19 -13.82 4.57
C PHE A 401 32.66 -14.00 3.14
N LEU A 402 33.47 -13.70 2.12
CA LEU A 402 33.06 -13.90 0.72
C LEU A 402 32.87 -15.39 0.39
N GLU A 403 33.73 -16.27 0.90
CA GLU A 403 33.58 -17.74 0.79
C GLU A 403 32.28 -18.23 1.43
N PHE A 404 31.94 -17.70 2.61
CA PHE A 404 30.68 -18.04 3.28
C PHE A 404 29.47 -17.53 2.50
N ILE A 405 29.49 -16.29 2.01
CA ILE A 405 28.38 -15.71 1.21
C ILE A 405 28.16 -16.55 -0.05
N GLU A 406 29.21 -16.86 -0.81
CA GLU A 406 29.10 -17.69 -2.02
C GLU A 406 28.58 -19.09 -1.69
N SER A 407 29.09 -19.72 -0.63
CA SER A 407 28.69 -21.09 -0.24
C SER A 407 27.24 -21.13 0.25
N SER A 408 26.79 -20.07 0.94
CA SER A 408 25.41 -19.92 1.41
C SER A 408 24.43 -19.68 0.27
N LEU A 409 24.82 -18.90 -0.74
CA LEU A 409 24.01 -18.65 -1.94
C LEU A 409 24.01 -19.86 -2.91
N SER A 410 25.12 -20.59 -3.03
CA SER A 410 25.25 -21.70 -4.00
C SER A 410 24.65 -23.04 -3.52
N GLU A 411 23.92 -23.08 -2.40
CA GLU A 411 23.43 -24.29 -1.71
C GLU A 411 24.52 -25.36 -1.38
N LYS A 412 25.82 -25.06 -1.53
CA LYS A 412 26.94 -25.99 -1.30
C LYS A 412 27.06 -26.47 0.16
N ILE A 413 26.36 -25.83 1.09
CA ILE A 413 26.41 -26.10 2.53
C ILE A 413 25.45 -27.25 2.94
N HIS A 414 24.56 -27.75 2.06
CA HIS A 414 23.56 -28.74 2.46
C HIS A 414 23.43 -30.00 1.59
N ASN A 415 23.51 -31.15 2.28
CA ASN A 415 23.05 -32.44 1.78
C ASN A 415 21.50 -32.49 1.87
N GLY A 416 20.86 -32.58 0.71
CA GLY A 416 19.42 -32.53 0.45
C GLY A 416 18.42 -32.95 1.54
N ARG A 417 17.54 -32.02 1.91
CA ARG A 417 16.11 -32.22 2.26
C ARG A 417 15.35 -30.88 2.20
N GLU A 418 14.12 -30.91 1.68
CA GLU A 418 13.34 -29.72 1.26
C GLU A 418 12.83 -28.82 2.42
N ALA A 419 12.68 -29.34 3.64
CA ALA A 419 12.07 -28.62 4.75
C ALA A 419 12.94 -27.50 5.38
N GLY A 420 14.28 -27.61 5.29
CA GLY A 420 15.20 -26.57 5.76
C GLY A 420 15.29 -25.36 4.82
N LYS A 421 14.94 -25.52 3.54
CA LYS A 421 15.08 -24.47 2.51
C LYS A 421 14.27 -23.21 2.83
N VAL A 422 13.01 -23.36 3.26
CA VAL A 422 12.10 -22.24 3.52
C VAL A 422 12.51 -21.39 4.74
N HIS A 423 13.12 -22.01 5.76
CA HIS A 423 13.60 -21.26 6.94
C HIS A 423 14.86 -20.46 6.61
N HIS A 424 15.78 -21.06 5.83
CA HIS A 424 17.01 -20.41 5.41
C HIS A 424 16.77 -19.26 4.42
N GLU A 425 15.78 -19.38 3.52
CA GLU A 425 15.41 -18.30 2.58
C GLU A 425 15.12 -16.98 3.30
N LYS A 426 14.39 -17.00 4.43
CA LYS A 426 14.05 -15.77 5.17
C LYS A 426 15.26 -14.99 5.63
N HIS A 427 16.34 -15.71 5.96
CA HIS A 427 17.56 -15.13 6.51
C HIS A 427 18.61 -14.87 5.44
N LEU A 428 18.53 -15.52 4.28
CA LEU A 428 19.33 -15.17 3.13
C LEU A 428 18.88 -13.85 2.46
N ILE A 429 17.60 -13.46 2.59
CA ILE A 429 17.06 -12.21 2.03
C ILE A 429 17.85 -10.99 2.50
N SER A 430 18.24 -10.95 3.78
CA SER A 430 19.03 -9.84 4.34
C SER A 430 20.41 -9.76 3.70
N LEU A 431 21.08 -10.88 3.43
CA LEU A 431 22.35 -10.90 2.72
C LEU A 431 22.21 -10.46 1.26
N VAL A 432 21.13 -10.89 0.60
CA VAL A 432 20.83 -10.51 -0.80
C VAL A 432 20.73 -9.00 -0.95
N ALA A 433 20.20 -8.29 0.05
CA ALA A 433 20.11 -6.82 0.05
C ALA A 433 21.47 -6.10 -0.02
N PHE A 434 22.57 -6.75 0.39
CA PHE A 434 23.91 -6.17 0.34
C PHE A 434 24.67 -6.45 -0.96
N ILE A 435 24.17 -7.36 -1.81
CA ILE A 435 24.85 -7.81 -3.03
C ILE A 435 25.22 -6.65 -3.96
N PRO A 436 24.34 -5.67 -4.29
CA PRO A 436 24.71 -4.55 -5.17
C PRO A 436 25.92 -3.78 -4.66
N LYS A 437 25.95 -3.48 -3.36
CA LYS A 437 27.04 -2.74 -2.72
C LYS A 437 28.31 -3.57 -2.62
N LEU A 438 28.19 -4.85 -2.29
CA LEU A 438 29.32 -5.77 -2.16
C LEU A 438 30.08 -5.92 -3.48
N ILE A 439 29.33 -6.09 -4.57
CA ILE A 439 29.87 -6.25 -5.92
C ILE A 439 30.71 -5.05 -6.36
N MET A 440 30.42 -3.85 -5.87
CA MET A 440 31.18 -2.64 -6.20
C MET A 440 32.54 -2.55 -5.50
N GLN A 441 32.76 -3.33 -4.44
CA GLN A 441 33.93 -3.20 -3.55
C GLN A 441 34.92 -4.35 -3.68
N VAL A 442 34.51 -5.48 -4.24
CA VAL A 442 35.33 -6.70 -4.34
C VAL A 442 36.12 -6.78 -5.64
N SER A 443 37.11 -7.67 -5.69
CA SER A 443 37.88 -7.94 -6.90
C SER A 443 37.01 -8.57 -7.99
N VAL A 444 37.43 -8.44 -9.26
CA VAL A 444 36.72 -8.97 -10.43
C VAL A 444 36.45 -10.49 -10.31
N ALA A 445 37.38 -11.25 -9.72
CA ALA A 445 37.24 -12.69 -9.51
C ALA A 445 36.15 -13.05 -8.48
N TRP A 446 36.00 -12.25 -7.42
CA TRP A 446 34.95 -12.45 -6.42
C TRP A 446 33.59 -12.00 -6.92
N LYS A 447 33.57 -10.90 -7.69
CA LYS A 447 32.38 -10.38 -8.34
C LYS A 447 31.68 -11.42 -9.22
N SER A 448 32.42 -12.12 -10.07
CA SER A 448 31.84 -13.16 -10.93
C SER A 448 31.29 -14.34 -10.13
N ARG A 449 32.01 -14.82 -9.10
CA ARG A 449 31.55 -15.93 -8.23
C ARG A 449 30.26 -15.59 -7.48
N ILE A 450 30.19 -14.39 -6.90
CA ILE A 450 29.01 -13.94 -6.14
C ILE A 450 27.81 -13.74 -7.07
N LEU A 451 28.01 -13.11 -8.23
CA LEU A 451 26.95 -12.96 -9.23
C LEU A 451 26.43 -14.32 -9.71
N GLN A 452 27.31 -15.28 -9.98
CA GLN A 452 26.89 -16.63 -10.39
C GLN A 452 26.09 -17.34 -9.28
N ALA A 453 26.53 -17.25 -8.03
CA ALA A 453 25.81 -17.81 -6.89
C ALA A 453 24.44 -17.14 -6.71
N PHE A 454 24.37 -15.81 -6.83
CA PHE A 454 23.11 -15.06 -6.77
C PHE A 454 22.14 -15.44 -7.90
N MET A 455 22.63 -15.57 -9.14
CA MET A 455 21.80 -15.98 -10.28
C MET A 455 21.28 -17.41 -10.10
N THR A 456 22.08 -18.30 -9.50
CA THR A 456 21.63 -19.66 -9.14
C THR A 456 20.46 -19.62 -8.14
N VAL A 457 20.51 -18.72 -7.14
CA VAL A 457 19.38 -18.51 -6.21
C VAL A 457 18.17 -17.94 -6.96
N PHE A 458 18.38 -16.95 -7.82
CA PHE A 458 17.31 -16.33 -8.60
C PHE A 458 16.57 -17.37 -9.45
N GLU A 459 17.29 -18.28 -10.12
CA GLU A 459 16.69 -19.31 -10.98
C GLU A 459 15.98 -20.42 -10.21
N ASN A 460 16.52 -20.84 -9.06
CA ASN A 460 16.00 -21.98 -8.29
C ASN A 460 14.91 -21.63 -7.27
N CYS A 461 14.80 -20.37 -6.84
CA CYS A 461 13.79 -19.99 -5.85
C CYS A 461 12.36 -20.06 -6.41
N SER A 462 11.40 -20.42 -5.55
CA SER A 462 10.00 -20.54 -5.98
C SER A 462 9.44 -19.16 -6.42
N PRO A 463 8.65 -19.08 -7.50
CA PRO A 463 8.18 -17.80 -8.06
C PRO A 463 7.43 -16.91 -7.06
N GLU A 464 6.66 -17.50 -6.16
CA GLU A 464 5.82 -16.82 -5.16
C GLU A 464 6.58 -16.47 -3.88
N SER A 465 7.84 -16.91 -3.72
CA SER A 465 8.62 -16.67 -2.50
C SER A 465 8.97 -15.19 -2.30
N SER A 466 9.18 -14.82 -1.04
CA SER A 466 9.78 -13.54 -0.67
C SER A 466 11.23 -13.40 -1.16
N MET A 467 11.94 -14.53 -1.29
CA MET A 467 13.27 -14.57 -1.89
C MET A 467 13.25 -14.13 -3.36
N LYS A 468 12.31 -14.64 -4.17
CA LYS A 468 12.19 -14.24 -5.58
C LYS A 468 11.93 -12.74 -5.71
N LEU A 469 11.06 -12.19 -4.88
CA LEU A 469 10.76 -10.75 -4.84
C LEU A 469 11.98 -9.92 -4.47
N ALA A 470 12.74 -10.34 -3.46
CA ALA A 470 13.99 -9.69 -3.07
C ALA A 470 15.01 -9.72 -4.21
N CYS A 471 15.20 -10.87 -4.85
CA CYS A 471 16.13 -10.98 -5.97
C CYS A 471 15.70 -10.12 -7.17
N LEU A 472 14.41 -10.06 -7.52
CA LEU A 472 13.90 -9.17 -8.57
C LEU A 472 14.22 -7.69 -8.29
N SER A 473 14.02 -7.26 -7.05
CA SER A 473 14.29 -5.88 -6.62
C SER A 473 15.78 -5.55 -6.65
N ILE A 474 16.63 -6.51 -6.30
CA ILE A 474 18.08 -6.37 -6.31
C ILE A 474 18.64 -6.35 -7.73
N VAL A 475 18.11 -7.17 -8.65
CA VAL A 475 18.44 -7.06 -10.08
C VAL A 475 18.03 -5.69 -10.62
N GLU A 476 16.85 -5.18 -10.24
CA GLU A 476 16.42 -3.84 -10.62
C GLU A 476 17.40 -2.76 -10.13
N GLU A 477 17.84 -2.83 -8.86
CA GLU A 477 18.82 -1.89 -8.29
C GLU A 477 20.18 -1.95 -9.00
N MET A 478 20.65 -3.15 -9.36
CA MET A 478 21.92 -3.32 -10.06
C MET A 478 21.89 -2.75 -11.48
N LEU A 479 20.75 -2.80 -12.18
CA LEU A 479 20.62 -2.25 -13.53
C LEU A 479 20.61 -0.72 -13.55
N LEU A 480 20.02 -0.07 -12.54
CA LEU A 480 19.96 1.39 -12.40
C LEU A 480 20.23 1.81 -10.95
N PRO A 481 21.50 1.98 -10.56
CA PRO A 481 21.84 2.43 -9.23
C PRO A 481 21.17 3.79 -8.90
N LYS A 482 20.59 3.92 -7.68
CA LYS A 482 20.15 5.23 -7.15
C LYS A 482 21.34 6.20 -7.08
N GLN A 483 21.07 7.50 -7.14
CA GLN A 483 21.97 8.66 -7.39
C GLN A 483 23.32 8.75 -6.64
N ASN A 484 23.70 7.79 -5.78
CA ASN A 484 24.96 7.77 -5.02
C ASN A 484 25.84 6.51 -5.24
N CYS A 485 25.50 5.61 -6.18
CA CYS A 485 26.33 4.45 -6.49
C CYS A 485 27.04 4.62 -7.85
N LEU A 486 28.37 4.44 -7.87
CA LEU A 486 29.17 4.35 -9.10
C LEU A 486 28.59 3.26 -10.02
N TYR A 487 28.43 3.56 -11.30
CA TYR A 487 27.91 2.62 -12.31
C TYR A 487 28.77 1.33 -12.36
N LEU A 488 28.12 0.17 -12.49
CA LEU A 488 28.82 -1.08 -12.80
C LEU A 488 29.54 -0.94 -14.15
N ASP A 489 30.78 -1.45 -14.24
CA ASP A 489 31.53 -1.50 -15.51
C ASP A 489 30.71 -2.32 -16.53
N PRO A 490 30.57 -1.88 -17.79
CA PRO A 490 29.86 -2.63 -18.84
C PRO A 490 30.27 -4.10 -18.98
N LYS A 491 31.49 -4.50 -18.63
CA LYS A 491 31.93 -5.92 -18.64
C LYS A 491 31.29 -6.78 -17.54
N ASP A 492 30.86 -6.15 -16.46
CA ASP A 492 30.20 -6.83 -15.35
C ASP A 492 28.70 -7.01 -15.59
N LEU A 493 28.12 -6.14 -16.42
CA LEU A 493 26.79 -6.33 -16.98
C LEU A 493 26.74 -7.55 -17.91
N GLU A 494 27.85 -7.93 -18.56
CA GLU A 494 27.90 -9.12 -19.44
C GLU A 494 27.52 -10.41 -18.69
N ILE A 495 27.86 -10.52 -17.40
CA ILE A 495 27.50 -11.69 -16.57
C ILE A 495 25.98 -11.71 -16.28
N LEU A 496 25.36 -10.55 -16.07
CA LEU A 496 23.90 -10.41 -15.95
C LEU A 496 23.17 -10.60 -17.30
N ASN A 497 23.86 -10.28 -18.39
CA ASN A 497 23.32 -10.28 -19.75
C ASN A 497 23.47 -11.63 -20.47
N HIS A 498 24.41 -12.50 -20.06
CA HIS A 498 24.54 -13.86 -20.61
C HIS A 498 23.47 -14.84 -20.12
N SER A 499 22.60 -14.41 -19.19
CA SER A 499 21.73 -15.31 -18.47
C SER A 499 20.29 -15.31 -19.02
N THR A 500 19.76 -16.52 -19.20
CA THR A 500 18.45 -16.89 -19.77
C THR A 500 17.24 -16.30 -19.04
N TRP A 501 17.42 -15.73 -17.84
CA TRP A 501 16.35 -15.21 -16.99
C TRP A 501 15.50 -14.10 -17.63
N ILE A 502 16.09 -13.31 -18.53
CA ILE A 502 15.37 -12.26 -19.29
C ILE A 502 14.19 -12.92 -20.01
N GLY A 503 14.40 -14.03 -20.71
CA GLY A 503 13.33 -14.79 -21.37
C GLY A 503 12.32 -15.44 -20.42
N GLU A 504 12.65 -15.60 -19.12
CA GLU A 504 11.78 -16.21 -18.12
C GLU A 504 10.82 -15.21 -17.47
N LEU A 505 11.09 -13.89 -17.52
CA LEU A 505 10.22 -12.87 -16.90
C LEU A 505 8.76 -12.97 -17.36
N PRO A 506 8.43 -13.10 -18.66
CA PRO A 506 7.04 -13.18 -19.07
C PRO A 506 6.37 -14.49 -18.64
N LYS A 507 7.14 -15.58 -18.51
CA LYS A 507 6.63 -16.86 -18.00
C LYS A 507 6.28 -16.74 -16.51
N LEU A 508 7.10 -16.01 -15.74
CA LEU A 508 6.80 -15.69 -14.34
C LEU A 508 5.51 -14.87 -14.21
N LEU A 509 5.25 -13.91 -15.10
CA LEU A 509 3.99 -13.15 -15.10
C LEU A 509 2.76 -14.05 -15.25
N VAL A 510 2.83 -15.02 -16.17
CA VAL A 510 1.74 -15.97 -16.41
C VAL A 510 1.55 -16.90 -15.21
N LEU A 511 2.65 -17.35 -14.59
CA LEU A 511 2.62 -18.27 -13.45
C LEU A 511 2.12 -17.60 -12.16
N LEU A 512 2.54 -16.36 -11.88
CA LEU A 512 2.10 -15.58 -10.71
C LEU A 512 0.61 -15.21 -10.77
N GLY A 513 0.10 -15.02 -11.99
CA GLY A 513 -1.31 -14.73 -12.22
C GLY A 513 -1.77 -13.44 -11.55
N ASP A 514 -3.02 -13.45 -11.07
CA ASP A 514 -3.69 -12.33 -10.39
C ASP A 514 -3.60 -12.43 -8.85
N LYS A 515 -3.09 -13.54 -8.31
CA LYS A 515 -3.00 -13.79 -6.86
C LYS A 515 -1.84 -13.07 -6.18
N HIS A 516 -0.79 -12.72 -6.93
CA HIS A 516 0.45 -12.14 -6.40
C HIS A 516 0.80 -10.78 -7.05
N PRO A 517 -0.04 -9.74 -6.87
CA PRO A 517 0.13 -8.46 -7.58
C PRO A 517 1.46 -7.75 -7.27
N LEU A 518 1.98 -7.87 -6.04
CA LEU A 518 3.28 -7.29 -5.68
C LEU A 518 4.43 -7.89 -6.49
N HIS A 519 4.44 -9.22 -6.65
CA HIS A 519 5.44 -9.93 -7.47
C HIS A 519 5.30 -9.58 -8.95
N VAL A 520 4.07 -9.57 -9.48
CA VAL A 520 3.80 -9.16 -10.87
C VAL A 520 4.31 -7.74 -11.14
N LYS A 521 4.06 -6.80 -10.21
CA LYS A 521 4.54 -5.43 -10.30
C LYS A 521 6.06 -5.35 -10.31
N ALA A 522 6.75 -6.14 -9.48
CA ALA A 522 8.21 -6.19 -9.46
C ALA A 522 8.79 -6.76 -10.78
N VAL A 523 8.18 -7.83 -11.32
CA VAL A 523 8.58 -8.40 -12.62
C VAL A 523 8.40 -7.38 -13.75
N LEU A 524 7.26 -6.68 -13.79
CA LEU A 524 7.00 -5.64 -14.80
C LEU A 524 7.93 -4.44 -14.67
N ARG A 525 8.25 -3.99 -13.45
CA ARG A 525 9.25 -2.92 -13.23
C ARG A 525 10.61 -3.33 -13.76
N LEU A 526 11.05 -4.55 -13.44
CA LEU A 526 12.30 -5.08 -13.93
C LEU A 526 12.30 -5.18 -15.46
N GLN A 527 11.23 -5.69 -16.07
CA GLN A 527 11.10 -5.74 -17.53
C GLN A 527 11.18 -4.35 -18.17
N LEU A 528 10.49 -3.35 -17.57
CA LEU A 528 10.57 -1.96 -18.01
C LEU A 528 12.00 -1.42 -17.94
N ARG A 529 12.74 -1.70 -16.85
CA ARG A 529 14.14 -1.28 -16.70
C ARG A 529 15.03 -1.92 -17.73
N VAL A 530 14.89 -3.23 -17.94
CA VAL A 530 15.64 -3.96 -18.97
C VAL A 530 15.40 -3.32 -20.34
N GLY A 531 14.14 -3.04 -20.71
CA GLY A 531 13.79 -2.35 -21.95
C GLY A 531 14.39 -0.94 -22.07
N GLN A 532 14.40 -0.15 -20.99
CA GLN A 532 15.02 1.18 -20.95
C GLN A 532 16.55 1.11 -21.16
N THR A 533 17.20 0.08 -20.63
CA THR A 533 18.64 -0.14 -20.77
C THR A 533 19.02 -0.88 -22.04
N ALA A 534 18.07 -1.45 -22.79
CA ALA A 534 18.37 -2.37 -23.88
C ALA A 534 19.12 -1.72 -25.05
N ASN A 535 18.99 -0.40 -25.23
CA ASN A 535 19.79 0.38 -26.17
C ASN A 535 21.31 0.37 -25.87
N LEU A 536 21.73 -0.15 -24.70
CA LEU A 536 23.11 -0.10 -24.19
C LEU A 536 23.84 -1.47 -24.16
N LYS A 537 23.52 -2.41 -25.07
CA LYS A 537 24.22 -3.72 -25.27
C LYS A 537 23.69 -4.92 -24.44
N THR A 538 22.40 -4.97 -24.08
CA THR A 538 21.78 -6.27 -23.74
C THR A 538 21.64 -7.12 -25.01
N PRO A 539 21.57 -8.46 -24.92
CA PRO A 539 21.34 -9.25 -26.12
C PRO A 539 19.90 -9.03 -26.57
N ALA A 540 19.75 -8.19 -27.61
CA ALA A 540 18.46 -7.71 -28.11
C ALA A 540 17.48 -8.87 -28.41
N LYS A 541 18.03 -10.03 -28.76
CA LYS A 541 17.29 -11.23 -29.15
C LYS A 541 16.51 -11.88 -28.00
N GLU A 542 17.06 -12.00 -26.78
CA GLU A 542 16.31 -12.56 -25.64
C GLU A 542 15.15 -11.66 -25.23
N TYR A 543 15.35 -10.34 -25.28
CA TYR A 543 14.29 -9.38 -24.99
C TYR A 543 13.20 -9.42 -26.08
N GLU A 544 13.58 -9.49 -27.35
CA GLU A 544 12.62 -9.70 -28.46
C GLU A 544 11.78 -10.97 -28.26
N ASN A 545 12.41 -12.07 -27.84
CA ASN A 545 11.73 -13.35 -27.62
C ASN A 545 10.72 -13.32 -26.46
N MET A 546 10.78 -12.35 -25.55
CA MET A 546 9.78 -12.20 -24.49
C MET A 546 8.36 -12.04 -25.03
N GLN A 547 8.22 -11.45 -26.23
CA GLN A 547 6.91 -11.19 -26.84
C GLN A 547 6.11 -12.47 -27.11
N TYR A 548 6.77 -13.61 -27.32
CA TYR A 548 6.09 -14.88 -27.53
C TYR A 548 5.36 -15.37 -26.27
N PHE A 549 5.97 -15.15 -25.09
CA PHE A 549 5.44 -15.62 -23.81
C PHE A 549 4.49 -14.60 -23.17
N ILE A 550 4.74 -13.30 -23.34
CA ILE A 550 3.89 -12.24 -22.77
C ILE A 550 2.48 -12.23 -23.36
N ARG A 551 2.26 -12.81 -24.55
CA ARG A 551 0.92 -12.95 -25.15
C ARG A 551 -0.06 -13.62 -24.20
N ALA A 552 0.36 -14.72 -23.57
CA ALA A 552 -0.47 -15.47 -22.64
C ALA A 552 -0.84 -14.68 -21.37
N PHE A 553 -0.08 -13.64 -21.05
CA PHE A 553 -0.40 -12.72 -19.96
C PHE A 553 -1.61 -11.82 -20.31
N TYR A 554 -1.76 -11.46 -21.59
CA TYR A 554 -2.88 -10.68 -22.12
C TYR A 554 -4.07 -11.57 -22.49
N CYS A 555 -3.90 -12.46 -23.48
CA CYS A 555 -4.89 -13.48 -23.83
C CYS A 555 -4.30 -14.63 -24.66
N THR A 556 -4.98 -15.78 -24.65
CA THR A 556 -4.68 -16.94 -25.50
C THR A 556 -5.88 -17.29 -26.37
N TYR A 557 -5.61 -17.83 -27.56
CA TYR A 557 -6.63 -18.33 -28.47
C TYR A 557 -6.64 -19.86 -28.44
N SER A 558 -7.73 -20.46 -27.97
CA SER A 558 -7.92 -21.90 -27.96
C SER A 558 -9.25 -22.25 -28.62
N ASN A 559 -9.21 -23.08 -29.66
CA ASN A 559 -10.40 -23.61 -30.36
C ASN A 559 -11.43 -22.53 -30.78
N GLY A 560 -10.96 -21.36 -31.22
CA GLY A 560 -11.83 -20.25 -31.65
C GLY A 560 -12.42 -19.40 -30.52
N THR A 561 -12.09 -19.70 -29.26
CA THR A 561 -12.49 -18.90 -28.09
C THR A 561 -11.30 -18.14 -27.50
N VAL A 562 -11.54 -16.88 -27.13
CA VAL A 562 -10.52 -16.02 -26.49
C VAL A 562 -10.54 -16.28 -24.99
N SER A 563 -9.41 -16.70 -24.44
CA SER A 563 -9.20 -16.83 -22.99
C SER A 563 -8.35 -15.66 -22.51
N TYR A 564 -8.91 -14.78 -21.69
CA TYR A 564 -8.19 -13.64 -21.15
C TYR A 564 -7.20 -14.06 -20.06
N GLY A 565 -5.99 -13.52 -20.14
CA GLY A 565 -4.91 -13.76 -19.19
C GLY A 565 -5.02 -12.92 -17.92
N PRO A 566 -4.05 -13.05 -16.99
CA PRO A 566 -4.06 -12.35 -15.71
C PRO A 566 -4.14 -10.83 -15.81
N PHE A 567 -3.65 -10.23 -16.91
CA PHE A 567 -3.70 -8.78 -17.16
C PHE A 567 -5.07 -8.17 -16.87
N MET A 568 -6.16 -8.83 -17.28
CA MET A 568 -7.52 -8.29 -17.16
C MET A 568 -8.01 -8.16 -15.71
N ARG A 569 -7.45 -8.93 -14.77
CA ARG A 569 -7.88 -8.97 -13.35
C ARG A 569 -6.96 -8.21 -12.41
N LEU A 570 -5.85 -7.67 -12.92
CA LEU A 570 -4.87 -6.96 -12.11
C LEU A 570 -5.30 -5.51 -11.81
N PRO A 571 -4.81 -4.92 -10.71
CA PRO A 571 -4.99 -3.49 -10.41
C PRO A 571 -4.54 -2.56 -11.53
N ARG A 572 -5.20 -1.40 -11.64
CA ARG A 572 -4.98 -0.40 -12.70
C ARG A 572 -3.51 0.03 -12.85
N ASP A 573 -2.81 0.25 -11.74
CA ASP A 573 -1.40 0.68 -11.75
C ASP A 573 -0.47 -0.39 -12.33
N ILE A 574 -0.80 -1.66 -12.14
CA ILE A 574 -0.05 -2.80 -12.69
C ILE A 574 -0.38 -3.01 -14.17
N GLN A 575 -1.66 -2.86 -14.55
CA GLN A 575 -2.09 -2.89 -15.95
C GLN A 575 -1.39 -1.79 -16.76
N GLU A 576 -1.39 -0.55 -16.27
CA GLU A 576 -0.71 0.57 -16.92
C GLU A 576 0.80 0.31 -17.06
N LEU A 577 1.45 -0.21 -16.00
CA LEU A 577 2.86 -0.55 -16.05
C LEU A 577 3.14 -1.61 -17.13
N SER A 578 2.31 -2.65 -17.21
CA SER A 578 2.41 -3.68 -18.26
C SER A 578 2.32 -3.10 -19.65
N VAL A 579 1.39 -2.18 -19.87
CA VAL A 579 1.21 -1.48 -21.14
C VAL A 579 2.43 -0.62 -21.46
N CYS A 580 2.98 0.10 -20.47
CA CYS A 580 4.19 0.92 -20.66
C CYS A 580 5.42 0.10 -21.09
N CYS A 581 5.53 -1.16 -20.63
CA CYS A 581 6.62 -2.06 -21.06
C CYS A 581 6.60 -2.30 -22.58
N LEU A 582 5.42 -2.26 -23.22
CA LEU A 582 5.27 -2.55 -24.65
C LEU A 582 6.02 -1.56 -25.55
N TYR A 583 6.15 -0.31 -25.12
CA TYR A 583 6.85 0.74 -25.88
C TYR A 583 8.33 0.39 -26.14
N TYR A 584 8.96 -0.33 -25.21
CA TYR A 584 10.40 -0.61 -25.26
C TYR A 584 10.75 -1.86 -26.08
N PHE A 585 9.77 -2.55 -26.67
CA PHE A 585 10.07 -3.62 -27.63
C PHE A 585 10.57 -3.03 -28.95
N PRO A 586 11.67 -3.54 -29.52
CA PRO A 586 12.18 -3.04 -30.81
C PRO A 586 11.17 -3.14 -31.96
N PHE A 587 10.30 -4.15 -31.91
CA PHE A 587 9.21 -4.37 -32.85
C PHE A 587 8.07 -5.07 -32.11
N LEU A 588 6.80 -4.73 -32.36
CA LEU A 588 5.63 -5.42 -31.81
C LEU A 588 4.98 -6.29 -32.88
N ASP A 589 4.90 -7.59 -32.63
CA ASP A 589 4.38 -8.53 -33.61
C ASP A 589 2.85 -8.56 -33.71
N LYS A 590 2.36 -8.98 -34.88
CA LYS A 590 0.93 -9.05 -35.19
C LYS A 590 0.11 -9.85 -34.17
N VAL A 591 0.64 -10.95 -33.64
CA VAL A 591 -0.10 -11.81 -32.70
C VAL A 591 -0.26 -11.13 -31.34
N LEU A 592 0.75 -10.40 -30.88
CA LEU A 592 0.65 -9.58 -29.67
C LEU A 592 -0.36 -8.44 -29.85
N LEU A 593 -0.36 -7.75 -31.00
CA LEU A 593 -1.34 -6.72 -31.31
C LEU A 593 -2.78 -7.26 -31.36
N GLN A 594 -2.98 -8.46 -31.92
CA GLN A 594 -4.28 -9.16 -31.88
C GLN A 594 -4.73 -9.46 -30.45
N SER A 595 -3.78 -9.86 -29.60
CA SER A 595 -4.06 -10.16 -28.19
C SER A 595 -4.50 -8.90 -27.44
N LEU A 596 -3.81 -7.78 -27.67
CA LEU A 596 -4.16 -6.47 -27.11
C LEU A 596 -5.50 -5.97 -27.66
N ALA A 597 -5.77 -6.14 -28.95
CA ALA A 597 -7.04 -5.75 -29.56
C ALA A 597 -8.20 -6.52 -28.92
N SER A 598 -8.02 -7.80 -28.64
CA SER A 598 -9.03 -8.63 -27.96
C SER A 598 -9.26 -8.16 -26.52
N CYS A 599 -8.20 -7.78 -25.80
CA CYS A 599 -8.35 -7.17 -24.47
C CYS A 599 -9.13 -5.84 -24.55
N CYS A 600 -8.86 -5.01 -25.56
CA CYS A 600 -9.55 -3.72 -25.77
C CYS A 600 -11.04 -3.86 -26.13
N ILE A 601 -11.43 -4.99 -26.73
CA ILE A 601 -12.82 -5.29 -27.09
C ILE A 601 -13.60 -5.87 -25.90
N CYS A 602 -12.90 -6.39 -24.87
CA CYS A 602 -13.53 -6.95 -23.69
C CYS A 602 -14.22 -5.88 -22.84
N HIS A 603 -15.46 -6.15 -22.43
CA HIS A 603 -16.27 -5.24 -21.62
C HIS A 603 -15.75 -5.05 -20.18
N GLU A 604 -14.89 -5.94 -19.70
CA GLU A 604 -14.28 -5.85 -18.37
C GLU A 604 -13.12 -4.83 -18.31
N LEU A 605 -12.57 -4.40 -19.46
CA LEU A 605 -11.45 -3.45 -19.48
C LEU A 605 -11.93 -2.03 -19.15
N GLU A 606 -11.28 -1.39 -18.18
CA GLU A 606 -11.57 0.02 -17.87
C GLU A 606 -11.20 0.95 -19.04
N PRO A 607 -12.03 1.97 -19.35
CA PRO A 607 -11.76 2.92 -20.43
C PRO A 607 -10.38 3.59 -20.34
N PHE A 608 -9.89 3.88 -19.13
CA PHE A 608 -8.57 4.46 -18.92
C PHE A 608 -7.45 3.58 -19.51
N ILE A 609 -7.49 2.28 -19.24
CA ILE A 609 -6.47 1.33 -19.73
C ILE A 609 -6.60 1.13 -21.24
N LEU A 610 -7.82 1.11 -21.79
CA LEU A 610 -8.06 1.11 -23.23
C LEU A 610 -7.33 2.28 -23.92
N PHE A 611 -7.54 3.51 -23.44
CA PHE A 611 -6.85 4.68 -23.99
C PHE A 611 -5.35 4.63 -23.77
N ARG A 612 -4.88 4.08 -22.65
CA ARG A 612 -3.46 3.90 -22.40
C ARG A 612 -2.79 2.93 -23.38
N ILE A 613 -3.43 1.81 -23.71
CA ILE A 613 -2.97 0.87 -24.74
C ILE A 613 -2.87 1.59 -26.08
N MET A 614 -3.95 2.27 -26.46
CA MET A 614 -4.05 3.06 -27.67
C MET A 614 -2.91 4.11 -27.80
N GLU A 615 -2.63 4.87 -26.74
CA GLU A 615 -1.55 5.88 -26.69
C GLU A 615 -0.15 5.26 -26.81
N VAL A 616 0.10 4.16 -26.09
CA VAL A 616 1.40 3.49 -26.13
C VAL A 616 1.65 2.88 -27.50
N LEU A 617 0.65 2.24 -28.12
CA LEU A 617 0.77 1.71 -29.48
C LEU A 617 0.97 2.82 -30.51
N HIS A 618 0.28 3.97 -30.36
CA HIS A 618 0.52 5.13 -31.22
C HIS A 618 1.95 5.67 -31.09
N SER A 619 2.45 5.75 -29.87
CA SER A 619 3.82 6.19 -29.60
C SER A 619 4.86 5.20 -30.13
N ALA A 620 4.61 3.90 -29.97
CA ALA A 620 5.47 2.83 -30.48
C ALA A 620 5.50 2.80 -32.02
N TYR A 621 4.35 3.05 -32.67
CA TYR A 621 4.29 3.22 -34.12
C TYR A 621 5.10 4.44 -34.59
N LYS A 622 4.96 5.59 -33.94
CA LYS A 622 5.76 6.80 -34.25
C LYS A 622 7.27 6.58 -34.09
N ALA A 623 7.67 5.73 -33.15
CA ALA A 623 9.06 5.32 -32.95
C ALA A 623 9.54 4.22 -33.94
N GLY A 624 8.66 3.71 -34.81
CA GLY A 624 9.00 2.72 -35.84
C GLY A 624 8.90 1.26 -35.38
N HIS A 625 8.33 0.99 -34.20
CA HIS A 625 8.22 -0.37 -33.64
C HIS A 625 7.03 -1.18 -34.18
N ILE A 626 6.13 -0.56 -34.95
CA ILE A 626 4.94 -1.24 -35.50
C ILE A 626 4.88 -1.03 -37.01
N GLN A 627 4.64 -2.09 -37.78
CA GLN A 627 4.39 -1.96 -39.21
C GLN A 627 3.05 -1.26 -39.46
N ILE A 628 3.00 -0.38 -40.46
CA ILE A 628 1.80 0.40 -40.80
C ILE A 628 0.56 -0.48 -41.04
N ALA A 629 0.72 -1.64 -41.67
CA ALA A 629 -0.38 -2.57 -41.94
C ALA A 629 -0.97 -3.15 -40.65
N ASP A 630 -0.12 -3.56 -39.70
CA ASP A 630 -0.56 -4.10 -38.40
C ASP A 630 -1.15 -3.00 -37.51
N TYR A 631 -0.58 -1.80 -37.54
CA TYR A 631 -1.08 -0.61 -36.85
C TYR A 631 -2.50 -0.23 -37.31
N ILE A 632 -2.71 -0.16 -38.63
CA ILE A 632 -4.03 0.05 -39.23
C ILE A 632 -4.97 -1.10 -38.85
N SER A 633 -4.52 -2.34 -39.00
CA SER A 633 -5.34 -3.53 -38.71
C SER A 633 -5.83 -3.54 -37.26
N PHE A 634 -5.01 -3.11 -36.30
CA PHE A 634 -5.40 -2.96 -34.90
C PHE A 634 -6.59 -2.02 -34.74
N PHE A 635 -6.51 -0.80 -35.28
CA PHE A 635 -7.60 0.18 -35.13
C PHE A 635 -8.85 -0.16 -35.92
N ILE A 636 -8.70 -0.74 -37.12
CA ILE A 636 -9.85 -1.22 -37.90
C ILE A 636 -10.55 -2.34 -37.14
N THR A 637 -9.80 -3.28 -36.54
CA THR A 637 -10.37 -4.35 -35.70
C THR A 637 -11.09 -3.78 -34.49
N LEU A 638 -10.48 -2.79 -33.82
CA LEU A 638 -11.08 -2.11 -32.68
C LEU A 638 -12.40 -1.44 -33.08
N LEU A 639 -12.43 -0.62 -34.14
CA LEU A 639 -13.66 0.02 -34.61
C LEU A 639 -14.71 -0.98 -35.08
N SER A 640 -14.30 -2.07 -35.73
CA SER A 640 -15.18 -3.10 -36.29
C SER A 640 -15.86 -3.96 -35.21
N ARG A 641 -15.15 -4.29 -34.13
CA ARG A 641 -15.55 -5.32 -33.17
C ARG A 641 -15.87 -4.78 -31.78
N PHE A 642 -15.68 -3.49 -31.51
CA PHE A 642 -16.03 -2.90 -30.22
C PHE A 642 -17.54 -3.06 -29.96
N HIS A 643 -17.88 -3.68 -28.83
CA HIS A 643 -19.27 -3.86 -28.42
C HIS A 643 -19.80 -2.59 -27.76
N VAL A 644 -20.75 -1.92 -28.41
CA VAL A 644 -21.40 -0.71 -27.87
C VAL A 644 -22.71 -1.07 -27.20
N TYR A 645 -22.85 -0.66 -25.95
CA TYR A 645 -24.07 -0.74 -25.17
C TYR A 645 -24.72 0.66 -25.16
N PRO A 646 -25.85 0.85 -25.85
CA PRO A 646 -26.55 2.12 -25.85
C PRO A 646 -27.03 2.48 -24.44
N GLU A 647 -27.24 3.78 -24.18
CA GLU A 647 -27.91 4.25 -22.97
C GLU A 647 -29.30 3.60 -22.93
N LYS A 648 -29.56 2.78 -21.90
CA LYS A 648 -30.88 2.17 -21.73
C LYS A 648 -31.90 3.27 -21.48
N ILE A 649 -32.95 3.27 -22.30
CA ILE A 649 -34.17 4.03 -22.04
C ILE A 649 -35.06 3.26 -21.02
N ASP A 650 -34.82 1.95 -20.80
CA ASP A 650 -35.56 1.13 -19.81
C ASP A 650 -34.67 0.06 -19.10
N PRO A 651 -34.78 -0.20 -17.77
CA PRO A 651 -33.78 -0.91 -16.97
C PRO A 651 -34.02 -2.44 -16.87
N SER A 652 -34.34 -3.11 -17.98
CA SER A 652 -34.51 -4.56 -18.03
C SER A 652 -33.41 -5.21 -18.87
N GLU A 653 -32.35 -5.71 -18.22
CA GLU A 653 -31.38 -6.74 -18.68
C GLU A 653 -30.01 -6.56 -18.00
N LYS A 654 -29.32 -7.68 -17.79
CA LYS A 654 -28.26 -8.00 -16.82
C LYS A 654 -26.90 -7.28 -16.98
N HIS A 655 -26.85 -6.07 -17.52
CA HIS A 655 -25.63 -5.24 -17.55
C HIS A 655 -25.82 -4.05 -16.61
N GLU A 656 -24.80 -3.69 -15.82
CA GLU A 656 -24.80 -2.74 -14.69
C GLU A 656 -25.20 -1.26 -15.00
N GLY A 657 -26.05 -0.99 -15.99
CA GLY A 657 -26.66 0.32 -16.20
C GLY A 657 -25.73 1.42 -16.74
N LYS A 658 -24.46 1.12 -17.06
CA LYS A 658 -23.51 2.09 -17.63
C LYS A 658 -23.38 1.91 -19.14
N SER A 659 -23.84 2.89 -19.92
CA SER A 659 -23.53 2.94 -21.36
C SER A 659 -22.04 3.19 -21.58
N ASN A 660 -21.47 2.54 -22.59
CA ASN A 660 -20.10 2.79 -23.05
C ASN A 660 -20.07 3.57 -24.38
N ARG A 661 -21.19 4.14 -24.84
CA ARG A 661 -21.27 4.92 -26.08
C ARG A 661 -20.33 6.12 -26.06
N GLY A 662 -20.22 6.82 -24.91
CA GLY A 662 -19.27 7.92 -24.72
C GLY A 662 -17.80 7.48 -24.87
N THR A 663 -17.46 6.29 -24.38
CA THR A 663 -16.14 5.67 -24.56
C THR A 663 -15.88 5.39 -26.03
N PHE A 664 -16.81 4.73 -26.72
CA PHE A 664 -16.65 4.41 -28.14
C PHE A 664 -16.53 5.68 -29.01
N LYS A 665 -17.33 6.72 -28.74
CA LYS A 665 -17.20 8.04 -29.39
C LYS A 665 -15.79 8.63 -29.22
N SER A 666 -15.19 8.44 -28.06
CA SER A 666 -13.84 8.93 -27.76
C SER A 666 -12.78 8.07 -28.43
N VAL A 667 -12.98 6.75 -28.53
CA VAL A 667 -12.15 5.83 -29.34
C VAL A 667 -12.17 6.26 -30.81
N VAL A 668 -13.35 6.45 -31.41
CA VAL A 668 -13.49 6.90 -32.81
C VAL A 668 -12.73 8.20 -33.05
N ARG A 669 -12.84 9.18 -32.15
CA ARG A 669 -12.11 10.45 -32.26
C ARG A 669 -10.58 10.25 -32.23
N ALA A 670 -10.08 9.45 -31.29
CA ALA A 670 -8.65 9.16 -31.18
C ALA A 670 -8.13 8.43 -32.43
N VAL A 671 -8.84 7.40 -32.90
CA VAL A 671 -8.50 6.65 -34.10
C VAL A 671 -8.47 7.56 -35.34
N CYS A 672 -9.51 8.37 -35.55
CA CYS A 672 -9.56 9.30 -36.68
C CYS A 672 -8.37 10.29 -36.64
N SER A 673 -8.08 10.86 -35.46
CA SER A 673 -6.97 11.78 -35.29
C SER A 673 -5.62 11.13 -35.58
N TRP A 674 -5.37 9.91 -35.10
CA TRP A 674 -4.07 9.26 -35.29
C TRP A 674 -3.87 8.66 -36.66
N LEU A 675 -4.92 8.12 -37.30
CA LEU A 675 -4.83 7.64 -38.68
C LEU A 675 -4.56 8.81 -39.64
N SER A 676 -5.12 10.01 -39.39
CA SER A 676 -4.78 11.22 -40.16
C SER A 676 -3.33 11.71 -39.94
N GLN A 677 -2.64 11.25 -38.89
CA GLN A 677 -1.24 11.61 -38.61
C GLN A 677 -0.22 10.65 -39.23
N ILE A 678 -0.65 9.57 -39.89
CA ILE A 678 0.24 8.56 -40.49
C ILE A 678 1.07 9.14 -41.65
N GLY A 679 0.52 10.08 -42.40
CA GLY A 679 1.15 10.60 -43.61
C GLY A 679 0.20 11.49 -44.42
N ASP A 680 0.34 11.48 -45.75
CA ASP A 680 -0.57 12.22 -46.63
C ASP A 680 -1.99 11.61 -46.59
N ASP A 681 -2.98 12.43 -46.22
CA ASP A 681 -4.39 12.08 -46.16
C ASP A 681 -4.88 11.33 -47.40
N VAL A 682 -4.45 11.69 -48.62
CA VAL A 682 -4.94 11.02 -49.84
C VAL A 682 -4.34 9.63 -50.02
N LEU A 683 -3.08 9.41 -49.64
CA LEU A 683 -2.49 8.06 -49.67
C LEU A 683 -3.11 7.17 -48.59
N VAL A 684 -3.32 7.72 -47.39
CA VAL A 684 -4.00 7.00 -46.30
C VAL A 684 -5.44 6.66 -46.68
N LEU A 685 -6.16 7.60 -47.32
CA LEU A 685 -7.49 7.35 -47.85
C LEU A 685 -7.47 6.21 -48.87
N GLN A 686 -6.59 6.23 -49.87
CA GLN A 686 -6.49 5.16 -50.87
C GLN A 686 -6.20 3.77 -50.26
N MET A 687 -5.40 3.71 -49.19
CA MET A 687 -5.11 2.46 -48.49
C MET A 687 -6.30 1.93 -47.70
N LEU A 688 -7.09 2.83 -47.09
CA LEU A 688 -8.18 2.48 -46.19
C LEU A 688 -9.54 2.38 -46.86
N GLU A 689 -9.75 3.06 -47.98
CA GLU A 689 -11.04 3.21 -48.67
C GLU A 689 -11.72 1.85 -48.89
N LYS A 690 -11.00 0.89 -49.50
CA LYS A 690 -11.53 -0.46 -49.72
C LYS A 690 -11.84 -1.21 -48.42
N ILE A 691 -10.95 -1.14 -47.43
CA ILE A 691 -11.10 -1.84 -46.14
C ILE A 691 -12.32 -1.31 -45.39
N VAL A 692 -12.48 0.02 -45.36
CA VAL A 692 -13.57 0.69 -44.67
C VAL A 692 -14.91 0.42 -45.37
N LEU A 693 -14.93 0.44 -46.71
CA LEU A 693 -16.11 0.07 -47.49
C LEU A 693 -16.54 -1.38 -47.26
N ASP A 694 -15.59 -2.30 -47.25
CA ASP A 694 -15.88 -3.70 -47.00
C ASP A 694 -16.48 -3.85 -45.59
N GLU A 695 -15.92 -3.18 -44.56
CA GLU A 695 -16.48 -3.20 -43.19
C GLU A 695 -17.87 -2.56 -43.07
N ILE A 696 -18.15 -1.45 -43.77
CA ILE A 696 -19.48 -0.81 -43.82
C ILE A 696 -20.51 -1.77 -44.45
N SER A 697 -20.10 -2.54 -45.47
CA SER A 697 -20.99 -3.46 -46.19
C SER A 697 -21.34 -4.73 -45.39
N HIS A 698 -20.53 -5.11 -44.40
CA HIS A 698 -20.74 -6.32 -43.59
C HIS A 698 -21.70 -6.07 -42.42
N LYS A 699 -23.00 -5.82 -42.64
CA LYS A 699 -24.11 -5.74 -41.63
C LYS A 699 -23.65 -5.61 -40.16
N ARG A 700 -22.98 -4.50 -39.83
CA ARG A 700 -22.45 -4.23 -38.48
C ARG A 700 -23.48 -3.43 -37.67
N PRO A 701 -23.35 -3.38 -36.33
CA PRO A 701 -24.14 -2.46 -35.53
C PRO A 701 -23.95 -1.00 -35.98
N VAL A 702 -25.00 -0.20 -35.82
CA VAL A 702 -25.08 1.21 -36.25
C VAL A 702 -23.90 2.04 -35.70
N ASP A 703 -23.48 1.79 -34.46
CA ASP A 703 -22.32 2.47 -33.86
C ASP A 703 -21.01 2.20 -34.62
N ASN A 704 -20.74 0.94 -34.99
CA ASN A 704 -19.50 0.59 -35.69
C ASN A 704 -19.47 1.19 -37.10
N ILE A 705 -20.60 1.16 -37.82
CA ILE A 705 -20.74 1.81 -39.13
C ILE A 705 -20.52 3.31 -39.01
N TYR A 706 -21.08 3.95 -37.98
CA TYR A 706 -20.82 5.37 -37.67
C TYR A 706 -19.32 5.67 -37.50
N GLY A 707 -18.58 4.81 -36.79
CA GLY A 707 -17.14 4.96 -36.61
C GLY A 707 -16.38 4.97 -37.94
N PHE A 708 -16.77 4.09 -38.87
CA PHE A 708 -16.20 4.00 -40.21
C PHE A 708 -16.56 5.19 -41.11
N ILE A 709 -17.81 5.65 -41.08
CA ILE A 709 -18.24 6.86 -41.80
C ILE A 709 -17.44 8.08 -41.30
N ARG A 710 -17.26 8.21 -39.98
CA ARG A 710 -16.45 9.28 -39.37
C ARG A 710 -15.00 9.23 -39.85
N LEU A 711 -14.43 8.02 -39.96
CA LEU A 711 -13.07 7.82 -40.46
C LEU A 711 -12.94 8.26 -41.92
N LEU A 712 -13.87 7.85 -42.80
CA LEU A 712 -13.89 8.28 -44.20
C LEU A 712 -13.92 9.81 -44.34
N ILE A 713 -14.80 10.49 -43.59
CA ILE A 713 -14.94 11.95 -43.65
C ILE A 713 -13.69 12.67 -43.17
N THR A 714 -13.03 12.12 -42.15
CA THR A 714 -11.80 12.71 -41.59
C THR A 714 -10.65 12.64 -42.59
N LEU A 715 -10.54 11.54 -43.34
CA LEU A 715 -9.50 11.33 -44.34
C LEU A 715 -9.79 12.05 -45.67
N ASP A 716 -11.07 12.27 -45.99
CA ASP A 716 -11.53 13.08 -47.12
C ASP A 716 -11.40 14.60 -46.80
N SER A 717 -10.20 15.07 -46.49
CA SER A 717 -9.95 16.43 -45.96
C SER A 717 -10.24 17.57 -46.96
N LYS A 718 -10.42 17.26 -48.25
CA LYS A 718 -10.95 18.16 -49.30
C LYS A 718 -12.09 17.45 -50.04
N PRO A 719 -13.21 18.14 -50.36
CA PRO A 719 -14.34 17.51 -51.06
C PRO A 719 -13.91 16.77 -52.32
N THR A 720 -14.53 15.62 -52.60
CA THR A 720 -14.40 14.82 -53.84
C THR A 720 -13.10 14.03 -54.07
N ARG A 721 -12.46 13.49 -53.01
CA ARG A 721 -11.34 12.53 -53.18
C ARG A 721 -11.77 11.06 -53.21
N LEU A 722 -13.04 10.78 -52.91
CA LEU A 722 -13.61 9.44 -52.97
C LEU A 722 -13.70 8.95 -54.41
N SER A 723 -13.35 7.68 -54.65
CA SER A 723 -13.50 7.08 -55.97
C SER A 723 -14.98 6.88 -56.34
N GLU A 724 -15.27 6.83 -57.63
CA GLU A 724 -16.63 6.58 -58.13
C GLU A 724 -17.18 5.23 -57.63
N GLN A 725 -16.32 4.22 -57.50
CA GLN A 725 -16.67 2.92 -56.93
C GLN A 725 -17.12 3.03 -55.47
N THR A 726 -16.50 3.91 -54.69
CA THR A 726 -16.86 4.20 -53.31
C THR A 726 -18.19 4.93 -53.22
N ILE A 727 -18.42 5.91 -54.08
CA ILE A 727 -19.69 6.64 -54.15
C ILE A 727 -20.84 5.67 -54.44
N ASN A 728 -20.68 4.79 -55.44
CA ASN A 728 -21.70 3.82 -55.81
C ASN A 728 -21.97 2.78 -54.70
N ARG A 729 -20.93 2.30 -54.00
CA ARG A 729 -21.13 1.38 -52.86
C ARG A 729 -21.77 2.07 -51.66
N LEU A 730 -21.38 3.31 -51.37
CA LEU A 730 -21.99 4.08 -50.28
C LEU A 730 -23.46 4.39 -50.56
N SER A 731 -23.84 4.67 -51.81
CA SER A 731 -25.25 4.88 -52.16
C SER A 731 -26.11 3.62 -52.01
N GLU A 732 -25.53 2.42 -52.11
CA GLU A 732 -26.22 1.16 -51.83
C GLU A 732 -26.40 0.89 -50.32
N VAL A 733 -25.39 1.20 -49.49
CA VAL A 733 -25.37 0.80 -48.06
C VAL A 733 -25.93 1.86 -47.10
N LEU A 734 -25.71 3.16 -47.37
CA LEU A 734 -26.17 4.24 -46.49
C LEU A 734 -27.70 4.30 -46.30
N PRO A 735 -28.53 4.04 -47.32
CA PRO A 735 -29.98 3.98 -47.13
C PRO A 735 -30.41 2.97 -46.06
N GLU A 736 -29.81 1.77 -46.05
CA GLU A 736 -30.09 0.75 -45.02
C GLU A 736 -29.62 1.22 -43.64
N TYR A 737 -28.44 1.83 -43.56
CA TYR A 737 -27.94 2.43 -42.31
C TYR A 737 -28.89 3.49 -41.74
N PHE A 738 -29.47 4.36 -42.58
CA PHE A 738 -30.44 5.36 -42.12
C PHE A 738 -31.73 4.73 -41.59
N LEU A 739 -32.22 3.69 -42.26
CA LEU A 739 -33.36 2.93 -41.78
C LEU A 739 -33.05 2.27 -40.44
N ASP A 740 -31.86 1.71 -40.26
CA ASP A 740 -31.44 1.12 -38.98
C ASP A 740 -31.33 2.16 -37.86
N VAL A 741 -30.84 3.37 -38.14
CA VAL A 741 -30.79 4.48 -37.16
C VAL A 741 -32.19 4.86 -36.69
N VAL A 742 -33.15 5.02 -37.61
CA VAL A 742 -34.53 5.41 -37.29
C VAL A 742 -35.28 4.27 -36.58
N ASN A 743 -35.07 3.02 -37.02
CA ASN A 743 -35.79 1.86 -36.48
C ASN A 743 -35.31 1.42 -35.09
N ASN A 744 -34.02 1.57 -34.79
CA ASN A 744 -33.45 1.17 -33.50
C ASN A 744 -33.63 2.23 -32.39
N ILE A 745 -34.18 3.41 -32.71
CA ILE A 745 -34.43 4.50 -31.77
C ILE A 745 -35.95 4.84 -31.85
N PRO A 746 -36.80 4.23 -31.01
CA PRO A 746 -38.25 4.41 -31.09
C PRO A 746 -38.68 5.83 -30.73
N GLU A 747 -39.84 6.24 -31.24
CA GLU A 747 -40.50 7.49 -30.86
C GLU A 747 -41.29 7.26 -29.56
N GLU A 748 -40.92 7.97 -28.50
CA GLU A 748 -41.65 7.96 -27.23
C GLU A 748 -42.39 9.29 -27.01
N ASP A 749 -43.50 9.24 -26.27
CA ASP A 749 -44.45 10.34 -26.14
C ASP A 749 -43.96 11.51 -25.25
N ASP A 750 -42.92 11.30 -24.42
CA ASP A 750 -42.42 12.33 -23.50
C ASP A 750 -41.47 13.35 -24.15
N GLU A 751 -41.67 14.65 -23.85
CA GLU A 751 -40.91 15.76 -24.45
C GLU A 751 -39.41 15.74 -24.10
N SER A 752 -39.03 15.24 -22.91
CA SER A 752 -37.62 15.14 -22.53
C SER A 752 -36.89 14.02 -23.30
N THR A 753 -37.58 12.91 -23.55
CA THR A 753 -37.08 11.78 -24.33
C THR A 753 -37.01 12.11 -25.82
N LYS A 754 -37.96 12.89 -26.37
CA LYS A 754 -37.92 13.38 -27.77
C LYS A 754 -36.65 14.17 -28.09
N PHE A 755 -36.20 15.03 -27.17
CA PHE A 755 -34.96 15.79 -27.35
C PHE A 755 -33.73 14.88 -27.39
N LEU A 756 -33.64 13.88 -26.50
CA LEU A 756 -32.54 12.92 -26.46
C LEU A 756 -32.52 11.99 -27.68
N ILE A 757 -33.69 11.55 -28.14
CA ILE A 757 -33.87 10.79 -29.39
C ILE A 757 -33.38 11.60 -30.58
N ARG A 758 -33.76 12.88 -30.66
CA ARG A 758 -33.32 13.78 -31.73
C ARG A 758 -31.80 13.97 -31.70
N GLN A 759 -31.21 14.25 -30.55
CA GLN A 759 -29.76 14.34 -30.40
C GLN A 759 -29.02 13.04 -30.80
N THR A 760 -29.61 11.89 -30.50
CA THR A 760 -29.04 10.58 -30.84
C THR A 760 -29.12 10.31 -32.34
N ARG A 761 -30.24 10.65 -32.99
CA ARG A 761 -30.40 10.56 -34.45
C ARG A 761 -29.44 11.54 -35.15
N ASP A 762 -29.36 12.77 -34.69
CA ASP A 762 -28.42 13.78 -35.21
C ASP A 762 -26.97 13.31 -35.07
N TYR A 763 -26.62 12.63 -33.97
CA TYR A 763 -25.28 12.06 -33.77
C TYR A 763 -24.89 11.09 -34.88
N TYR A 764 -25.79 10.20 -35.31
CA TYR A 764 -25.53 9.21 -36.37
C TYR A 764 -25.64 9.78 -37.79
N LEU A 765 -26.55 10.74 -38.02
CA LEU A 765 -26.83 11.29 -39.35
C LEU A 765 -25.88 12.42 -39.76
N LEU A 766 -25.41 13.24 -38.80
CA LEU A 766 -24.57 14.40 -39.08
C LEU A 766 -23.31 14.08 -39.90
N PRO A 767 -22.55 13.00 -39.65
CA PRO A 767 -21.44 12.62 -40.52
C PRO A 767 -21.87 12.42 -41.97
N CYS A 768 -23.00 11.77 -42.22
CA CYS A 768 -23.49 11.55 -43.58
C CYS A 768 -23.85 12.85 -44.29
N PHE A 769 -24.36 13.86 -43.57
CA PHE A 769 -24.63 15.17 -44.14
C PHE A 769 -23.36 15.85 -44.67
N PHE A 770 -22.21 15.65 -43.99
CA PHE A 770 -20.93 16.10 -44.51
C PHE A 770 -20.50 15.36 -45.79
N LEU A 771 -20.87 14.09 -45.98
CA LEU A 771 -20.63 13.38 -47.24
C LEU A 771 -21.50 13.94 -48.37
N PHE A 772 -22.75 14.29 -48.07
CA PHE A 772 -23.69 14.85 -49.05
C PHE A 772 -23.26 16.24 -49.51
N ASP A 773 -22.84 17.11 -48.58
CA ASP A 773 -22.26 18.43 -48.89
C ASP A 773 -21.04 18.34 -49.82
N ARG A 774 -20.32 17.22 -49.76
CA ARG A 774 -19.12 16.98 -50.58
C ARG A 774 -19.41 16.26 -51.90
N SER A 775 -20.57 15.64 -52.08
CA SER A 775 -20.94 14.91 -53.30
C SER A 775 -22.46 14.92 -53.55
N ASN A 776 -22.89 15.81 -54.45
CA ASN A 776 -24.28 15.85 -54.91
C ASN A 776 -24.69 14.56 -55.63
N MET A 777 -23.74 13.89 -56.31
CA MET A 777 -23.99 12.60 -56.97
C MET A 777 -24.38 11.52 -55.96
N LEU A 778 -23.71 11.48 -54.79
CA LEU A 778 -24.04 10.54 -53.72
C LEU A 778 -25.45 10.79 -53.18
N LEU A 779 -25.82 12.05 -52.95
CA LEU A 779 -27.14 12.43 -52.47
C LEU A 779 -28.25 12.02 -53.47
N ASN A 780 -28.05 12.31 -54.75
CA ASN A 780 -28.99 11.92 -55.81
C ASN A 780 -29.21 10.41 -55.86
N GLN A 781 -28.13 9.63 -55.91
CA GLN A 781 -28.21 8.16 -55.96
C GLN A 781 -28.91 7.59 -54.71
N ILE A 782 -28.67 8.16 -53.53
CA ILE A 782 -29.34 7.73 -52.29
C ILE A 782 -30.85 7.99 -52.35
N LEU A 783 -31.26 9.14 -52.87
CA LEU A 783 -32.69 9.45 -53.04
C LEU A 783 -33.36 8.51 -54.04
N GLU A 784 -32.68 8.16 -55.14
CA GLU A 784 -33.16 7.14 -56.10
C GLU A 784 -33.29 5.76 -55.45
N VAL A 785 -32.33 5.34 -54.63
CA VAL A 785 -32.41 4.07 -53.89
C VAL A 785 -33.55 4.10 -52.86
N MET A 786 -33.77 5.22 -52.17
CA MET A 786 -34.92 5.39 -51.27
C MET A 786 -36.26 5.37 -52.01
N GLU A 787 -36.35 5.96 -53.20
CA GLU A 787 -37.51 5.85 -54.09
C GLU A 787 -37.79 4.38 -54.44
N SER A 788 -36.73 3.60 -54.72
CA SER A 788 -36.85 2.17 -55.01
C SER A 788 -37.38 1.37 -53.82
N PHE A 789 -37.05 1.77 -52.58
CA PHE A 789 -37.62 1.18 -51.37
C PHE A 789 -39.10 1.51 -51.19
N ILE A 790 -39.59 2.58 -51.80
CA ILE A 790 -41.02 2.90 -51.80
C ILE A 790 -41.72 2.04 -52.86
N ARG A 791 -41.19 2.00 -54.10
CA ARG A 791 -41.80 1.29 -55.24
C ARG A 791 -41.74 -0.24 -55.17
N GLY A 792 -40.71 -0.83 -54.54
CA GLY A 792 -40.47 -2.27 -54.60
C GLY A 792 -41.33 -3.10 -53.63
N ASN A 793 -42.01 -4.15 -54.12
CA ASN A 793 -42.56 -5.19 -53.24
C ASN A 793 -41.41 -5.98 -52.58
N ALA A 794 -41.59 -6.47 -51.35
CA ALA A 794 -40.54 -7.14 -50.55
C ALA A 794 -39.81 -8.32 -51.25
N LEU A 795 -40.34 -8.80 -52.38
CA LEU A 795 -39.83 -9.90 -53.21
C LEU A 795 -38.85 -9.47 -54.33
N SER A 796 -38.75 -8.17 -54.68
CA SER A 796 -37.88 -7.69 -55.77
C SER A 796 -36.52 -7.12 -55.32
N LEU A 797 -36.22 -7.18 -54.02
CA LEU A 797 -35.00 -6.64 -53.43
C LEU A 797 -33.87 -7.70 -53.39
N LEU A 798 -32.63 -7.29 -53.65
CA LEU A 798 -31.46 -8.17 -53.75
C LEU A 798 -31.25 -8.99 -52.46
N PRO A 799 -30.62 -10.19 -52.52
CA PRO A 799 -30.43 -11.08 -51.37
C PRO A 799 -29.75 -10.41 -50.16
N HIS A 800 -28.92 -9.38 -50.38
CA HIS A 800 -28.22 -8.64 -49.33
C HIS A 800 -29.15 -7.71 -48.52
N GLN A 801 -30.29 -7.32 -49.07
CA GLN A 801 -31.22 -6.32 -48.49
C GLN A 801 -32.20 -6.93 -47.46
N LYS A 802 -32.18 -8.23 -47.17
CA LYS A 802 -33.23 -8.91 -46.38
C LYS A 802 -33.17 -8.77 -44.84
N GLY A 803 -32.22 -8.01 -44.27
CA GLY A 803 -31.93 -8.05 -42.82
C GLY A 803 -32.83 -7.15 -41.96
N ALA A 804 -32.81 -5.84 -42.22
CA ALA A 804 -33.62 -4.83 -41.53
C ALA A 804 -35.02 -4.62 -42.16
N LEU A 805 -35.22 -5.21 -43.34
CA LEU A 805 -36.40 -5.11 -44.19
C LEU A 805 -37.51 -6.12 -43.84
N ALA A 806 -37.43 -6.79 -42.69
CA ALA A 806 -38.44 -7.76 -42.20
C ALA A 806 -39.74 -7.10 -41.68
N LYS A 807 -39.81 -5.78 -41.76
CA LYS A 807 -40.92 -4.93 -41.33
C LYS A 807 -41.90 -4.72 -42.49
N ASP A 808 -43.20 -4.64 -42.20
CA ASP A 808 -44.27 -4.48 -43.21
C ASP A 808 -44.01 -3.29 -44.14
N HIS A 809 -44.45 -3.39 -45.40
CA HIS A 809 -44.20 -2.38 -46.45
C HIS A 809 -44.54 -0.94 -46.00
N SER A 810 -45.61 -0.80 -45.20
CA SER A 810 -46.05 0.44 -44.56
C SER A 810 -44.98 1.06 -43.65
N SER A 811 -44.40 0.27 -42.75
CA SER A 811 -43.39 0.73 -41.79
C SER A 811 -42.04 1.09 -42.42
N ARG A 812 -41.70 0.46 -43.55
CA ARG A 812 -40.53 0.87 -44.36
C ARG A 812 -40.74 2.25 -44.97
N ILE A 813 -41.91 2.51 -45.55
CA ILE A 813 -42.26 3.82 -46.11
C ILE A 813 -42.22 4.89 -45.00
N LEU A 814 -42.82 4.63 -43.85
CA LEU A 814 -42.78 5.54 -42.69
C LEU A 814 -41.35 5.82 -42.22
N SER A 815 -40.47 4.82 -42.24
CA SER A 815 -39.05 4.98 -41.91
C SER A 815 -38.33 5.88 -42.93
N VAL A 816 -38.57 5.69 -44.23
CA VAL A 816 -38.00 6.54 -45.29
C VAL A 816 -38.48 7.99 -45.13
N VAL A 817 -39.76 8.21 -44.90
CA VAL A 817 -40.31 9.56 -44.65
C VAL A 817 -39.67 10.19 -43.41
N SER A 818 -39.51 9.41 -42.34
CA SER A 818 -38.87 9.89 -41.10
C SER A 818 -37.41 10.30 -41.33
N VAL A 819 -36.65 9.54 -42.11
CA VAL A 819 -35.29 9.91 -42.52
C VAL A 819 -35.31 11.22 -43.32
N LEU A 820 -36.18 11.34 -44.33
CA LEU A 820 -36.30 12.56 -45.15
C LEU A 820 -36.66 13.78 -44.30
N LEU A 821 -37.59 13.65 -43.35
CA LEU A 821 -37.94 14.73 -42.43
C LEU A 821 -36.77 15.15 -41.53
N LEU A 822 -35.93 14.21 -41.09
CA LEU A 822 -34.71 14.53 -40.33
C LEU A 822 -33.68 15.26 -41.19
N VAL A 823 -33.49 14.84 -42.45
CA VAL A 823 -32.60 15.52 -43.40
C VAL A 823 -33.13 16.94 -43.69
N LEU A 824 -34.44 17.09 -43.91
CA LEU A 824 -35.11 18.36 -44.13
C LEU A 824 -35.09 19.27 -42.90
N GLY A 825 -34.88 18.72 -41.70
CA GLY A 825 -34.73 19.49 -40.47
C GLY A 825 -33.39 20.23 -40.35
N ASP A 826 -32.38 19.91 -41.17
CA ASP A 826 -31.07 20.57 -41.17
C ASP A 826 -30.99 21.67 -42.25
N ILE A 827 -30.65 22.90 -41.83
CA ILE A 827 -30.62 24.09 -42.70
C ILE A 827 -29.63 23.97 -43.86
N LYS A 828 -28.50 23.25 -43.69
CA LYS A 828 -27.54 23.06 -44.79
C LYS A 828 -28.06 22.03 -45.77
N MET A 829 -28.68 20.96 -45.28
CA MET A 829 -29.25 19.93 -46.13
C MET A 829 -30.45 20.44 -46.95
N GLN A 830 -31.26 21.35 -46.41
CA GLN A 830 -32.32 22.03 -47.16
C GLN A 830 -31.80 22.67 -48.44
N LYS A 831 -30.64 23.35 -48.38
CA LYS A 831 -30.02 23.98 -49.55
C LYS A 831 -29.52 22.96 -50.58
N LEU A 832 -29.00 21.83 -50.13
CA LEU A 832 -28.53 20.75 -51.02
C LEU A 832 -29.72 20.03 -51.68
N LEU A 833 -30.80 19.79 -50.93
CA LEU A 833 -32.01 19.16 -51.43
C LEU A 833 -32.76 20.01 -52.47
N LEU A 834 -32.58 21.34 -52.48
CA LEU A 834 -33.05 22.21 -53.57
C LEU A 834 -32.43 21.84 -54.93
N SER A 835 -31.24 21.22 -54.95
CA SER A 835 -30.61 20.72 -56.18
C SER A 835 -31.12 19.34 -56.62
N CYS A 836 -31.89 18.65 -55.75
CA CYS A 836 -32.44 17.31 -55.95
C CYS A 836 -33.99 17.30 -56.05
N LYS A 837 -34.57 18.38 -56.58
CA LYS A 837 -36.05 18.56 -56.63
C LYS A 837 -36.75 17.47 -57.44
N THR A 838 -36.11 16.96 -58.47
CA THR A 838 -36.64 15.91 -59.33
C THR A 838 -36.82 14.61 -58.57
N GLU A 839 -35.83 14.21 -57.78
CA GLU A 839 -35.80 12.96 -57.03
C GLU A 839 -36.81 13.01 -55.87
N ILE A 840 -36.90 14.14 -55.16
CA ILE A 840 -37.90 14.35 -54.09
C ILE A 840 -39.32 14.28 -54.65
N ARG A 841 -39.57 14.86 -55.83
CA ARG A 841 -40.87 14.79 -56.49
C ARG A 841 -41.21 13.37 -56.92
N ASN A 842 -40.24 12.60 -57.43
CA ASN A 842 -40.46 11.20 -57.78
C ASN A 842 -40.80 10.33 -56.56
N ILE A 843 -40.21 10.63 -55.39
CA ILE A 843 -40.54 9.99 -54.11
C ILE A 843 -42.00 10.28 -53.73
N LEU A 844 -42.43 11.56 -53.79
CA LEU A 844 -43.81 11.96 -53.49
C LEU A 844 -44.81 11.34 -54.49
N GLU A 845 -44.50 11.32 -55.78
CA GLU A 845 -45.32 10.68 -56.82
C GLU A 845 -45.41 9.15 -56.59
N SER A 846 -44.32 8.51 -56.18
CA SER A 846 -44.29 7.08 -55.84
C SER A 846 -45.13 6.77 -54.59
N MET A 847 -45.15 7.64 -53.58
CA MET A 847 -46.04 7.50 -52.42
C MET A 847 -47.52 7.70 -52.78
N HIS A 848 -47.84 8.71 -53.59
CA HIS A 848 -49.22 8.99 -54.02
C HIS A 848 -49.78 7.84 -54.89
N THR A 849 -48.98 7.29 -55.79
CA THR A 849 -49.37 6.15 -56.63
C THR A 849 -49.65 4.90 -55.79
N LEU A 850 -48.87 4.64 -54.75
CA LEU A 850 -49.11 3.56 -53.78
C LEU A 850 -50.39 3.76 -52.95
N GLU A 851 -50.70 5.00 -52.52
CA GLU A 851 -51.96 5.28 -51.81
C GLU A 851 -53.17 5.03 -52.71
N SER A 852 -53.07 5.37 -54.00
CA SER A 852 -54.14 5.21 -54.99
C SER A 852 -54.30 3.80 -55.55
N SER A 853 -53.38 2.88 -55.24
CA SER A 853 -53.37 1.52 -55.76
C SER A 853 -54.30 0.61 -54.96
N GLU A 854 -55.27 -0.03 -55.63
CA GLU A 854 -56.15 -1.05 -55.04
C GLU A 854 -55.46 -2.41 -54.82
N ASP A 855 -54.26 -2.61 -55.40
CA ASP A 855 -53.58 -3.91 -55.46
C ASP A 855 -52.76 -4.28 -54.19
N ILE A 856 -52.65 -3.38 -53.21
CA ILE A 856 -51.88 -3.62 -51.97
C ILE A 856 -52.83 -3.76 -50.77
N ILE A 857 -52.79 -4.92 -50.11
CA ILE A 857 -53.54 -5.20 -48.88
C ILE A 857 -52.91 -4.41 -47.72
N MET A 858 -53.41 -3.20 -47.46
CA MET A 858 -53.04 -2.39 -46.29
C MET A 858 -54.23 -2.26 -45.32
N THR A 859 -53.96 -2.30 -44.02
CA THR A 859 -54.99 -2.01 -43.01
C THR A 859 -55.40 -0.52 -43.06
N ILE A 860 -56.61 -0.20 -42.58
CA ILE A 860 -57.11 1.18 -42.52
C ILE A 860 -56.18 2.09 -41.70
N GLU A 861 -55.60 1.55 -40.63
CA GLU A 861 -54.65 2.27 -39.76
C GLU A 861 -53.33 2.56 -40.48
N GLU A 862 -52.79 1.62 -41.25
CA GLU A 862 -51.57 1.83 -42.04
C GLU A 862 -51.78 2.84 -43.16
N ARG A 863 -52.94 2.78 -43.85
CA ARG A 863 -53.29 3.75 -44.89
C ARG A 863 -53.40 5.17 -44.32
N HIS A 864 -53.98 5.31 -43.12
CA HIS A 864 -54.04 6.59 -42.42
C HIS A 864 -52.65 7.11 -42.01
N LYS A 865 -51.78 6.25 -41.45
CA LYS A 865 -50.40 6.62 -41.09
C LYS A 865 -49.58 7.04 -42.32
N MET A 866 -49.71 6.31 -43.43
CA MET A 866 -49.02 6.64 -44.68
C MET A 866 -49.50 7.98 -45.26
N ARG A 867 -50.81 8.24 -45.24
CA ARG A 867 -51.38 9.52 -45.68
C ARG A 867 -50.91 10.68 -44.81
N SER A 868 -50.93 10.51 -43.49
CA SER A 868 -50.39 11.51 -42.56
C SER A 868 -48.91 11.80 -42.82
N ALA A 869 -48.11 10.77 -43.10
CA ALA A 869 -46.69 10.93 -43.41
C ALA A 869 -46.46 11.63 -44.76
N TYR A 870 -47.27 11.32 -45.77
CA TYR A 870 -47.29 12.01 -47.07
C TYR A 870 -47.63 13.49 -46.92
N ASP A 871 -48.67 13.82 -46.16
CA ASP A 871 -49.10 15.21 -45.92
C ASP A 871 -48.03 16.01 -45.19
N ILE A 872 -47.40 15.43 -44.16
CA ILE A 872 -46.30 16.05 -43.40
C ILE A 872 -45.07 16.28 -44.29
N LEU A 873 -44.68 15.29 -45.09
CA LEU A 873 -43.56 15.43 -46.01
C LEU A 873 -43.85 16.48 -47.08
N THR A 874 -45.06 16.51 -47.64
CA THR A 874 -45.48 17.51 -48.63
C THR A 874 -45.46 18.91 -48.04
N ALA A 875 -45.95 19.09 -46.80
CA ALA A 875 -45.87 20.35 -46.08
C ALA A 875 -44.41 20.78 -45.87
N ALA A 876 -43.54 19.87 -45.39
CA ALA A 876 -42.12 20.15 -45.19
C ALA A 876 -41.43 20.53 -46.52
N VAL A 877 -41.68 19.81 -47.61
CA VAL A 877 -41.11 20.09 -48.94
C VAL A 877 -41.59 21.45 -49.47
N SER A 878 -42.87 21.78 -49.31
CA SER A 878 -43.42 23.07 -49.73
C SER A 878 -42.77 24.25 -49.00
N THR A 879 -42.37 24.08 -47.74
CA THR A 879 -41.62 25.14 -47.02
C THR A 879 -40.22 25.40 -47.57
N LEU A 880 -39.61 24.48 -48.33
CA LEU A 880 -38.37 24.75 -49.08
C LEU A 880 -38.60 25.56 -50.35
N GLU A 881 -39.81 25.61 -50.90
CA GLU A 881 -40.08 26.34 -52.13
C GLU A 881 -40.31 27.84 -51.90
N TYR A 882 -40.53 28.25 -50.64
CA TYR A 882 -40.79 29.64 -50.23
C TYR A 882 -39.57 30.34 -49.58
N HIS A 883 -38.43 29.65 -49.45
CA HIS A 883 -37.15 30.17 -48.93
C HIS A 883 -36.02 29.93 -49.93
#